data_AF-A0A1E7F2T9-F1
#
_entry.id   AF-A0A1E7F2T9-F1
#
_cell.length_a   1.000
_cell.length_b   1.000
_cell.length_c   1.000
_cell.angle_alpha   90.00
_cell.angle_beta   90.00
_cell.angle_gamma   90.00
#
_symmetry.space_group_name_H-M   'P 1'
#
loop_
_entity.id
_entity.type
_entity.pdbx_description
1 polymer ?
#
loop_
_entity_poly.entity_id
_entity_poly.type
_entity_poly.pdbx_seq_one_letter_code
_entity_poly.pdbx_strand_id
1 'polypeptide(L)'
;MNKSNTTNIVFVVYAIITNIALSFNNNVHAVVAVATTTQKLNPITHMKECILFKKDIQFEDGSGEECWSCEMKMDTMEMEENGSSQQTTTTTTKSSTTEMVDISGLTTETIDKMSNAISGESILKIPSQANAYIVIDEDEEEQELNNSNSQSSSSIAGGYKSQKHLYIPEESVSIIEIEILDVNDYRHADNRRKRRKERRAARQRKLLLLSDSSDSSGHHRNLAASIGELVTLVVRGIDGEGTMNTASDAQLSEDIFLDRVCLATQYAACSHNQTIITPATDDEGMIAGNIVNGILNVTVSTYNVTTDNISRDAFQTEIEKATKIKLGLGINVGLYDLYDLVIYCLPPGLSDGGESNWVAFAYINDYRSYYNDYWCQRVSAQLHEVGHNLNLGHSGIRAPPNNEEGDDPNRIEYGDTSGMMGYSYNQDDLPEQCFNAAKNYQLGWYDLQKASYSPLDNIGSSQEFILNGINEYDKIDGSPSNIDALITLRLECGIENGCIKNNEDYYIGYNAGTGPNVGTISAKNNVTILEKENNSASITKEQREYTYGKSRQIALLNPISNIPNELSYTIERYGGTQFDVTIDFISISGNQNQDITIRVTTSDDPPTSSPTQSCLDDSDNDGSNGGRFKLELLTDEFGSETSWSIQNTRSVGTNDGYVYQSPIGLKESKLYIFPDYDNDSYCLQKGECYVFYIQDAFGDGICCGDYGDGYYKGFLDGVEIFTGDGEFGSGETQTFCVPVPTPVPTPVPTPVPTPVPTSSPTDGAAIDVRGGDEENDRFFSPIGPEECPDDILLIKHDGVTTFPADTVRIISRDTTTVTVALQQSFTASSIDYIFYQYQVNVFDEKCYEEENVEGGDDIEITIECINTSQIGLLEFWVADDIKNGVLSENDNAIIPKCCHPDGVPKGTPVTKYFIEIKCVTECPEVYE
;
A
#
# COMPACT_ATOMS: atom_id res chain seq x y z
N MET A 1 -68.22 4.43 -56.04
CA MET A 1 -69.46 3.66 -56.26
C MET A 1 -69.90 3.08 -54.93
N ASN A 2 -71.22 3.01 -54.67
CA ASN A 2 -71.90 2.54 -53.44
C ASN A 2 -71.50 3.30 -52.13
N LYS A 3 -72.38 3.98 -51.38
CA LYS A 3 -73.71 3.66 -50.80
C LYS A 3 -73.70 2.47 -49.83
N SER A 4 -73.76 2.76 -48.53
CA SER A 4 -75.00 2.64 -47.70
C SER A 4 -74.67 2.50 -46.21
N ASN A 5 -75.23 3.40 -45.37
CA ASN A 5 -75.66 3.29 -43.96
C ASN A 5 -74.86 2.39 -42.97
N THR A 6 -74.67 2.74 -41.69
CA THR A 6 -75.76 3.11 -40.76
C THR A 6 -75.21 3.80 -39.49
N THR A 7 -75.65 5.04 -39.25
CA THR A 7 -76.14 5.62 -37.97
C THR A 7 -75.30 5.57 -36.66
N ASN A 8 -75.30 6.73 -35.97
CA ASN A 8 -74.65 7.10 -34.67
C ASN A 8 -73.18 7.54 -34.74
N ILE A 9 -72.75 8.31 -33.71
CA ILE A 9 -71.42 8.95 -33.50
C ILE A 9 -71.22 10.36 -34.12
N VAL A 10 -72.26 10.99 -34.69
CA VAL A 10 -72.22 12.42 -35.11
C VAL A 10 -72.29 13.42 -33.91
N PHE A 11 -72.18 12.95 -32.66
CA PHE A 11 -72.22 13.79 -31.46
C PHE A 11 -70.97 13.72 -30.55
N VAL A 12 -69.98 12.87 -30.86
CA VAL A 12 -68.85 12.60 -29.94
C VAL A 12 -67.57 13.35 -30.30
N VAL A 13 -67.35 13.67 -31.58
CA VAL A 13 -66.05 14.21 -32.05
C VAL A 13 -65.97 15.75 -32.03
N TYR A 14 -67.10 16.47 -32.02
CA TYR A 14 -67.12 17.94 -31.96
C TYR A 14 -67.06 18.51 -30.53
N ALA A 15 -67.07 17.68 -29.49
CA ALA A 15 -67.03 18.09 -28.08
C ALA A 15 -65.61 18.12 -27.48
N ILE A 16 -64.60 17.60 -28.19
CA ILE A 16 -63.25 17.36 -27.64
C ILE A 16 -62.23 18.46 -28.03
N ILE A 17 -62.47 19.22 -29.10
CA ILE A 17 -61.47 20.17 -29.66
C ILE A 17 -61.67 21.63 -29.18
N THR A 18 -62.73 21.94 -28.41
CA THR A 18 -63.02 23.30 -27.91
C THR A 18 -62.87 23.49 -26.39
N ASN A 19 -62.25 22.55 -25.67
CA ASN A 19 -62.00 22.64 -24.22
C ASN A 19 -60.51 22.82 -23.84
N ILE A 20 -59.60 23.03 -24.79
CA ILE A 20 -58.16 23.21 -24.53
C ILE A 20 -57.68 24.58 -25.04
N ALA A 21 -58.29 25.65 -24.53
CA ALA A 21 -57.76 27.04 -24.55
C ALA A 21 -58.76 28.03 -23.91
N LEU A 22 -59.01 27.99 -22.60
CA LEU A 22 -59.65 29.08 -21.83
C LEU A 22 -59.68 28.82 -20.31
N SER A 23 -58.52 28.85 -19.65
CA SER A 23 -58.42 29.00 -18.18
C SER A 23 -57.10 29.65 -17.76
N PHE A 24 -56.82 30.84 -18.28
CA PHE A 24 -55.76 31.73 -17.78
C PHE A 24 -56.37 33.07 -17.31
N ASN A 25 -55.85 33.55 -16.17
CA ASN A 25 -56.08 34.83 -15.50
C ASN A 25 -57.37 35.07 -14.66
N ASN A 26 -57.12 35.14 -13.34
CA ASN A 26 -57.53 36.19 -12.39
C ASN A 26 -58.82 36.05 -11.55
N ASN A 27 -58.63 35.62 -10.29
CA ASN A 27 -58.60 36.49 -9.07
C ASN A 27 -59.49 36.13 -7.85
N VAL A 28 -58.79 35.78 -6.76
CA VAL A 28 -58.86 36.42 -5.42
C VAL A 28 -60.09 36.21 -4.50
N HIS A 29 -59.98 35.24 -3.59
CA HIS A 29 -59.97 35.39 -2.10
C HIS A 29 -60.19 34.00 -1.46
N ALA A 30 -59.14 33.35 -0.97
CA ALA A 30 -58.62 33.46 0.41
C ALA A 30 -59.33 32.53 1.42
N VAL A 31 -58.92 31.25 1.39
CA VAL A 31 -58.72 30.46 2.61
C VAL A 31 -57.20 30.27 2.71
N VAL A 32 -56.64 30.59 3.88
CA VAL A 32 -55.18 30.55 4.08
C VAL A 32 -54.71 29.11 4.14
N ALA A 33 -53.95 28.71 3.13
CA ALA A 33 -52.95 27.65 3.22
C ALA A 33 -51.61 28.33 2.98
N VAL A 34 -50.68 28.17 3.94
CA VAL A 34 -49.31 28.67 3.82
C VAL A 34 -48.67 27.98 2.61
N ALA A 35 -48.06 28.75 1.71
CA ALA A 35 -47.52 28.26 0.46
C ALA A 35 -46.03 28.57 0.41
N THR A 36 -45.22 27.65 0.93
CA THR A 36 -43.76 27.76 0.98
C THR A 36 -43.18 27.96 -0.42
N THR A 37 -42.32 28.97 -0.57
CA THR A 37 -41.74 29.35 -1.86
C THR A 37 -40.44 28.58 -2.10
N THR A 38 -40.53 27.32 -2.53
CA THR A 38 -39.35 26.47 -2.79
C THR A 38 -38.55 26.94 -4.01
N GLN A 39 -37.29 27.32 -3.81
CA GLN A 39 -36.39 27.74 -4.88
C GLN A 39 -35.55 26.54 -5.39
N LYS A 40 -35.71 26.18 -6.68
CA LYS A 40 -34.93 25.10 -7.31
C LYS A 40 -33.56 25.62 -7.70
N LEU A 41 -32.48 25.14 -7.07
CA LEU A 41 -31.18 25.82 -7.16
C LEU A 41 -30.15 25.15 -8.08
N ASN A 42 -29.96 23.82 -8.06
CA ASN A 42 -28.98 23.16 -8.96
C ASN A 42 -29.38 21.71 -9.35
N PRO A 43 -29.41 21.36 -10.66
CA PRO A 43 -29.60 19.98 -11.12
C PRO A 43 -28.32 19.13 -11.00
N ILE A 44 -28.48 17.83 -10.75
CA ILE A 44 -27.39 16.84 -10.73
C ILE A 44 -26.98 16.50 -12.17
N THR A 45 -25.78 16.94 -12.58
CA THR A 45 -25.26 16.83 -13.96
C THR A 45 -24.42 15.59 -14.23
N HIS A 46 -24.00 14.85 -13.20
CA HIS A 46 -23.16 13.65 -13.27
C HIS A 46 -23.69 12.54 -12.36
N MET A 47 -23.27 11.29 -12.58
CA MET A 47 -23.64 10.19 -11.69
C MET A 47 -23.02 10.42 -10.30
N LYS A 48 -23.84 10.29 -9.25
CA LYS A 48 -23.45 10.45 -7.84
C LYS A 48 -23.87 9.23 -7.03
N GLU A 49 -23.08 8.86 -6.03
CA GLU A 49 -23.37 7.79 -5.08
C GLU A 49 -23.45 8.37 -3.66
N CYS A 50 -24.34 7.84 -2.80
CA CYS A 50 -24.49 8.29 -1.42
C CYS A 50 -24.95 7.18 -0.46
N ILE A 51 -24.44 7.16 0.78
CA ILE A 51 -24.77 6.10 1.75
C ILE A 51 -26.12 6.42 2.42
N LEU A 52 -27.04 5.46 2.41
CA LEU A 52 -28.38 5.61 2.96
C LEU A 52 -28.41 5.37 4.47
N PHE A 53 -29.06 6.27 5.20
CA PHE A 53 -29.37 6.10 6.62
C PHE A 53 -30.85 6.39 6.89
N LYS A 54 -31.51 5.49 7.62
CA LYS A 54 -32.88 5.66 8.10
C LYS A 54 -32.86 6.36 9.45
N LYS A 55 -33.65 7.44 9.59
CA LYS A 55 -33.79 8.24 10.81
C LYS A 55 -35.22 8.16 11.33
N ASP A 56 -35.36 8.06 12.64
CA ASP A 56 -36.62 8.20 13.35
C ASP A 56 -36.78 9.65 13.82
N ILE A 57 -37.71 10.40 13.23
CA ILE A 57 -38.06 11.76 13.66
C ILE A 57 -39.18 11.67 14.69
N GLN A 58 -39.06 12.41 15.79
CA GLN A 58 -40.15 12.57 16.77
C GLN A 58 -40.55 14.04 16.88
N PHE A 59 -41.85 14.28 16.79
CA PHE A 59 -42.46 15.61 16.86
C PHE A 59 -42.84 15.96 18.31
N GLU A 60 -42.96 17.26 18.61
CA GLU A 60 -43.26 17.74 19.97
C GLU A 60 -44.62 17.26 20.53
N ASP A 61 -45.53 16.79 19.67
CA ASP A 61 -46.81 16.20 20.05
C ASP A 61 -46.74 14.70 20.43
N GLY A 62 -45.55 14.09 20.30
CA GLY A 62 -45.30 12.68 20.60
C GLY A 62 -45.63 11.72 19.46
N SER A 63 -45.95 12.22 18.27
CA SER A 63 -45.93 11.42 17.03
C SER A 63 -44.51 11.23 16.51
N GLY A 64 -44.30 10.25 15.63
CA GLY A 64 -43.00 10.01 15.00
C GLY A 64 -43.12 9.35 13.63
N GLU A 65 -42.12 9.57 12.79
CA GLU A 65 -42.08 9.18 11.39
C GLU A 65 -40.66 8.73 10.99
N GLU A 66 -40.56 7.72 10.12
CA GLU A 66 -39.28 7.22 9.60
C GLU A 66 -38.97 7.86 8.23
N CYS A 67 -37.80 8.47 8.08
CA CYS A 67 -37.34 9.05 6.81
C CYS A 67 -35.94 8.57 6.41
N TRP A 68 -35.67 8.50 5.11
CA TRP A 68 -34.34 8.21 4.57
C TRP A 68 -33.54 9.50 4.29
N SER A 69 -32.29 9.49 4.74
CA SER A 69 -31.29 10.52 4.46
C SER A 69 -30.11 9.89 3.73
N CYS A 70 -29.35 10.71 2.99
CA CYS A 70 -28.14 10.27 2.32
C CYS A 70 -26.91 11.07 2.77
N GLU A 71 -25.79 10.37 2.97
CA GLU A 71 -24.46 10.93 3.20
C GLU A 71 -23.77 11.15 1.85
N MET A 72 -23.50 12.40 1.45
CA MET A 72 -22.91 12.71 0.14
C MET A 72 -22.03 13.96 0.09
N LYS A 73 -21.05 13.95 -0.82
CA LYS A 73 -20.22 15.11 -1.16
C LYS A 73 -20.97 16.10 -2.05
N MET A 74 -21.13 17.33 -1.56
CA MET A 74 -21.77 18.45 -2.26
C MET A 74 -20.78 19.29 -3.07
N ASP A 75 -21.02 19.44 -4.38
CA ASP A 75 -20.24 20.34 -5.26
C ASP A 75 -20.95 21.69 -5.44
N THR A 76 -20.23 22.80 -5.49
CA THR A 76 -20.83 24.13 -5.69
C THR A 76 -20.81 24.63 -7.16
N MET A 77 -21.99 24.65 -7.77
CA MET A 77 -22.49 25.57 -8.83
C MET A 77 -21.69 25.81 -10.13
N GLU A 78 -22.30 25.47 -11.28
CA GLU A 78 -22.32 26.39 -12.44
C GLU A 78 -23.77 26.82 -12.70
N MET A 79 -24.01 28.11 -12.84
CA MET A 79 -25.31 28.66 -13.25
C MET A 79 -25.30 28.90 -14.76
N GLU A 80 -25.96 28.04 -15.54
CA GLU A 80 -26.37 28.41 -16.90
C GLU A 80 -27.72 29.14 -16.87
N GLU A 81 -27.68 30.47 -16.66
CA GLU A 81 -28.83 31.31 -17.01
C GLU A 81 -28.95 31.43 -18.54
N ASN A 82 -30.16 31.18 -19.05
CA ASN A 82 -30.49 31.33 -20.46
C ASN A 82 -30.46 32.79 -20.92
N GLY A 83 -29.30 33.24 -21.39
CA GLY A 83 -29.17 34.23 -22.46
C GLY A 83 -29.22 35.72 -22.08
N SER A 84 -28.06 36.28 -21.75
CA SER A 84 -27.64 37.57 -22.34
C SER A 84 -26.12 37.74 -22.27
N SER A 85 -25.54 38.33 -23.32
CA SER A 85 -24.10 38.52 -23.45
C SER A 85 -23.53 39.51 -22.43
N GLN A 86 -22.59 39.09 -21.58
CA GLN A 86 -21.25 39.70 -21.49
C GLN A 86 -20.26 38.87 -20.67
N GLN A 87 -18.98 38.98 -21.05
CA GLN A 87 -17.89 38.11 -20.62
C GLN A 87 -17.15 38.71 -19.42
N THR A 88 -17.20 38.06 -18.26
CA THR A 88 -16.34 38.38 -17.11
C THR A 88 -15.96 37.09 -16.37
N THR A 89 -14.73 36.62 -16.59
CA THR A 89 -14.18 35.44 -15.90
C THR A 89 -13.58 35.83 -14.55
N THR A 90 -14.26 35.49 -13.47
CA THR A 90 -13.71 35.46 -12.10
C THR A 90 -13.54 34.00 -11.67
N THR A 91 -12.29 33.56 -11.52
CA THR A 91 -11.95 32.21 -11.09
C THR A 91 -12.08 32.10 -9.57
N THR A 92 -13.15 31.48 -9.08
CA THR A 92 -13.34 31.19 -7.65
C THR A 92 -13.09 29.71 -7.40
N THR A 93 -12.11 29.38 -6.57
CA THR A 93 -11.83 28.01 -6.13
C THR A 93 -12.94 27.49 -5.22
N LYS A 94 -13.37 26.25 -5.46
CA LYS A 94 -14.53 25.62 -4.82
C LYS A 94 -14.07 24.55 -3.82
N SER A 95 -14.74 24.47 -2.68
CA SER A 95 -14.61 23.40 -1.69
C SER A 95 -15.88 22.53 -1.75
N SER A 96 -15.72 21.22 -1.56
CA SER A 96 -16.81 20.25 -1.44
C SER A 96 -16.78 19.62 -0.06
N THR A 97 -17.93 19.57 0.63
CA THR A 97 -18.09 18.98 1.95
C THR A 97 -18.99 17.75 1.88
N THR A 98 -18.71 16.71 2.68
CA THR A 98 -19.68 15.62 2.89
C THR A 98 -20.77 16.09 3.85
N GLU A 99 -22.02 16.09 3.41
CA GLU A 99 -23.18 16.49 4.20
C GLU A 99 -24.23 15.37 4.23
N MET A 100 -24.90 15.23 5.38
CA MET A 100 -26.11 14.43 5.52
C MET A 100 -27.31 15.24 5.08
N VAL A 101 -27.92 14.89 3.95
CA VAL A 101 -29.11 15.55 3.39
C VAL A 101 -30.31 14.61 3.41
N ASP A 102 -31.49 15.10 3.76
CA ASP A 102 -32.70 14.27 3.77
C ASP A 102 -33.29 14.16 2.35
N ILE A 103 -33.80 12.97 1.99
CA ILE A 103 -34.30 12.68 0.65
C ILE A 103 -35.79 13.07 0.58
N SER A 104 -36.16 13.74 -0.50
CA SER A 104 -37.51 14.23 -0.79
C SER A 104 -37.90 13.93 -2.24
N GLY A 105 -39.20 13.98 -2.55
CA GLY A 105 -39.73 13.60 -3.87
C GLY A 105 -39.94 12.10 -4.08
N LEU A 106 -39.30 11.25 -3.24
CA LEU A 106 -39.60 9.83 -3.09
C LEU A 106 -40.12 9.57 -1.66
N THR A 107 -41.03 8.60 -1.51
CA THR A 107 -41.52 8.19 -0.18
C THR A 107 -40.59 7.16 0.47
N THR A 108 -40.54 7.12 1.81
CA THR A 108 -39.80 6.10 2.57
C THR A 108 -40.14 4.68 2.11
N GLU A 109 -41.43 4.40 1.88
CA GLU A 109 -41.92 3.12 1.38
C GLU A 109 -41.44 2.78 -0.05
N THR A 110 -41.12 3.79 -0.88
CA THR A 110 -40.52 3.58 -2.21
C THR A 110 -39.07 3.18 -2.08
N ILE A 111 -38.29 3.91 -1.27
CA ILE A 111 -36.87 3.64 -1.02
C ILE A 111 -36.68 2.28 -0.32
N ASP A 112 -37.51 1.96 0.69
CA ASP A 112 -37.51 0.66 1.38
C ASP A 112 -37.75 -0.51 0.40
N LYS A 113 -38.53 -0.31 -0.67
CA LYS A 113 -38.83 -1.34 -1.68
C LYS A 113 -37.81 -1.42 -2.80
N MET A 114 -36.96 -0.41 -2.97
CA MET A 114 -35.87 -0.42 -3.93
C MET A 114 -34.68 -1.17 -3.32
N SER A 115 -34.46 -2.39 -3.81
CA SER A 115 -33.38 -3.29 -3.36
C SER A 115 -33.35 -3.64 -1.87
N ASN A 116 -34.45 -3.45 -1.12
CA ASN A 116 -34.50 -3.60 0.34
C ASN A 116 -33.43 -2.76 1.07
N ALA A 117 -33.40 -1.44 0.84
CA ALA A 117 -32.41 -0.54 1.42
C ALA A 117 -32.20 -0.73 2.95
N ILE A 118 -30.94 -0.84 3.39
CA ILE A 118 -30.54 -1.04 4.78
C ILE A 118 -29.69 0.14 5.29
N SER A 119 -30.05 0.66 6.46
CA SER A 119 -29.43 1.86 7.05
C SER A 119 -27.96 1.63 7.41
N GLY A 120 -27.07 2.36 6.76
CA GLY A 120 -25.61 2.26 6.94
C GLY A 120 -24.94 1.07 6.23
N GLU A 121 -25.71 0.31 5.43
CA GLU A 121 -25.30 -0.88 4.68
C GLU A 121 -25.75 -0.82 3.21
N SER A 122 -26.30 0.31 2.74
CA SER A 122 -26.74 0.50 1.35
C SER A 122 -26.31 1.84 0.77
N ILE A 123 -26.07 1.85 -0.54
CA ILE A 123 -25.64 3.01 -1.32
C ILE A 123 -26.66 3.29 -2.43
N LEU A 124 -27.09 4.54 -2.56
CA LEU A 124 -27.98 5.03 -3.60
C LEU A 124 -27.16 5.65 -4.73
N LYS A 125 -27.34 5.16 -5.96
CA LYS A 125 -26.72 5.66 -7.19
C LYS A 125 -27.72 6.45 -8.00
N ILE A 126 -27.39 7.71 -8.28
CA ILE A 126 -28.24 8.68 -8.97
C ILE A 126 -27.55 9.05 -10.28
N PRO A 127 -27.98 8.55 -11.44
CA PRO A 127 -27.40 8.92 -12.72
C PRO A 127 -27.86 10.32 -13.15
N SER A 128 -27.10 10.98 -14.02
CA SER A 128 -27.41 12.36 -14.45
C SER A 128 -28.72 12.53 -15.22
N GLN A 129 -29.29 11.44 -15.75
CA GLN A 129 -30.60 11.44 -16.41
C GLN A 129 -31.77 11.46 -15.41
N ALA A 130 -31.52 11.31 -14.11
CA ALA A 130 -32.55 11.28 -13.06
C ALA A 130 -33.17 12.65 -12.73
N ASN A 131 -32.74 13.75 -13.37
CA ASN A 131 -33.29 15.11 -13.17
C ASN A 131 -33.40 15.55 -11.68
N ALA A 132 -32.64 14.91 -10.78
CA ALA A 132 -32.63 15.22 -9.37
C ALA A 132 -31.91 16.55 -9.10
N TYR A 133 -32.28 17.25 -8.04
CA TYR A 133 -31.72 18.57 -7.71
C TYR A 133 -31.74 18.82 -6.20
N ILE A 134 -30.86 19.71 -5.74
CA ILE A 134 -30.88 20.17 -4.35
C ILE A 134 -31.86 21.33 -4.19
N VAL A 135 -32.70 21.22 -3.16
CA VAL A 135 -33.63 22.25 -2.68
C VAL A 135 -33.04 22.86 -1.41
N ILE A 136 -33.20 24.16 -1.26
CA ILE A 136 -32.96 24.87 0.00
C ILE A 136 -34.29 25.51 0.39
N ASP A 137 -34.75 25.22 1.60
CA ASP A 137 -35.93 25.86 2.16
C ASP A 137 -35.50 27.16 2.86
N GLU A 138 -36.08 28.28 2.43
CA GLU A 138 -35.94 29.59 3.09
C GLU A 138 -37.10 29.76 4.08
N ASP A 139 -36.78 29.95 5.37
CA ASP A 139 -37.78 30.15 6.42
C ASP A 139 -38.54 31.48 6.24
N GLU A 140 -39.87 31.43 6.39
CA GLU A 140 -40.78 32.52 6.00
C GLU A 140 -40.85 33.71 6.99
N GLU A 141 -39.85 33.90 7.88
CA GLU A 141 -39.90 34.89 8.97
C GLU A 141 -39.10 36.19 8.73
N GLU A 142 -38.69 36.51 7.49
CA GLU A 142 -38.00 37.77 7.17
C GLU A 142 -38.89 38.89 6.55
N GLN A 143 -40.17 39.02 6.94
CA GLN A 143 -41.02 40.15 6.49
C GLN A 143 -41.73 41.03 7.54
N GLU A 144 -41.79 40.71 8.85
CA GLU A 144 -42.47 41.59 9.83
C GLU A 144 -41.59 42.33 10.86
N LEU A 145 -40.31 41.98 11.06
CA LEU A 145 -39.49 42.56 12.14
C LEU A 145 -38.48 43.66 11.77
N ASN A 146 -38.40 44.06 10.49
CA ASN A 146 -37.61 45.22 10.06
C ASN A 146 -38.31 46.58 10.29
N ASN A 147 -39.23 46.68 11.27
CA ASN A 147 -40.06 47.89 11.45
C ASN A 147 -40.33 48.34 12.90
N SER A 148 -39.40 48.15 13.84
CA SER A 148 -39.32 49.04 15.02
C SER A 148 -37.98 49.02 15.77
N ASN A 149 -37.48 50.21 16.12
CA ASN A 149 -36.35 50.41 17.05
C ASN A 149 -36.70 49.94 18.48
N SER A 150 -35.81 49.19 19.17
CA SER A 150 -35.15 49.67 20.42
C SER A 150 -34.29 48.62 21.16
N GLN A 151 -33.07 49.04 21.53
CA GLN A 151 -32.27 48.70 22.72
C GLN A 151 -32.35 47.31 23.41
N SER A 152 -31.17 46.66 23.47
CA SER A 152 -30.62 45.87 24.58
C SER A 152 -31.41 44.68 25.17
N SER A 153 -30.88 43.47 24.99
CA SER A 153 -30.00 42.83 26.00
C SER A 153 -29.53 41.45 25.54
N SER A 154 -28.52 40.92 26.22
CA SER A 154 -27.86 39.63 25.92
C SER A 154 -28.80 38.42 26.05
N SER A 155 -28.89 37.61 25.00
CA SER A 155 -29.17 36.17 25.12
C SER A 155 -28.52 35.40 23.98
N ILE A 156 -28.31 34.10 24.20
CA ILE A 156 -27.54 33.18 23.36
C ILE A 156 -28.25 32.99 22.02
N ALA A 157 -27.57 33.31 20.92
CA ALA A 157 -28.05 33.04 19.56
C ALA A 157 -27.26 31.88 18.96
N GLY A 158 -27.83 30.67 19.01
CA GLY A 158 -27.43 29.60 18.09
C GLY A 158 -27.91 29.96 16.69
N GLY A 159 -27.03 29.85 15.70
CA GLY A 159 -27.40 30.10 14.30
C GLY A 159 -28.29 28.99 13.77
N TYR A 160 -29.56 29.29 13.50
CA TYR A 160 -30.43 28.43 12.71
C TYR A 160 -29.88 28.36 11.27
N LYS A 161 -29.72 27.13 10.75
CA LYS A 161 -29.29 26.88 9.38
C LYS A 161 -30.53 26.64 8.52
N SER A 162 -30.59 27.25 7.34
CA SER A 162 -31.51 26.82 6.28
C SER A 162 -31.27 25.36 5.91
N GLN A 163 -32.34 24.57 5.81
CA GLN A 163 -32.26 23.14 5.61
C GLN A 163 -32.12 22.81 4.11
N LYS A 164 -31.18 21.91 3.78
CA LYS A 164 -30.94 21.44 2.40
C LYS A 164 -31.51 20.03 2.24
N HIS A 165 -32.24 19.81 1.16
CA HIS A 165 -32.88 18.54 0.85
C HIS A 165 -32.54 18.09 -0.57
N LEU A 166 -32.31 16.79 -0.75
CA LEU A 166 -32.17 16.21 -2.09
C LEU A 166 -33.56 15.86 -2.62
N TYR A 167 -33.96 16.47 -3.73
CA TYR A 167 -35.20 16.14 -4.42
C TYR A 167 -34.93 15.19 -5.60
N ILE A 168 -35.52 14.00 -5.55
CA ILE A 168 -35.52 13.02 -6.64
C ILE A 168 -36.97 12.85 -7.14
N PRO A 169 -37.28 13.09 -8.43
CA PRO A 169 -38.63 12.90 -8.97
C PRO A 169 -39.07 11.42 -8.96
N GLU A 170 -40.36 11.15 -8.73
CA GLU A 170 -40.91 9.77 -8.76
C GLU A 170 -40.74 9.08 -10.11
N GLU A 171 -40.76 9.83 -11.23
CA GLU A 171 -40.51 9.26 -12.56
C GLU A 171 -39.09 8.67 -12.71
N SER A 172 -38.15 9.09 -11.87
CA SER A 172 -36.74 8.68 -11.90
C SER A 172 -36.45 7.40 -11.12
N VAL A 173 -37.44 6.85 -10.40
CA VAL A 173 -37.40 5.54 -9.72
C VAL A 173 -36.96 4.41 -10.68
N SER A 174 -37.27 4.51 -11.97
CA SER A 174 -36.92 3.50 -12.97
C SER A 174 -35.45 3.49 -13.41
N ILE A 175 -34.63 4.48 -12.96
CA ILE A 175 -33.24 4.66 -13.41
C ILE A 175 -32.25 4.97 -12.27
N ILE A 176 -32.70 5.27 -11.05
CA ILE A 176 -31.83 5.26 -9.86
C ILE A 176 -31.68 3.83 -9.36
N GLU A 177 -30.53 3.49 -8.78
CA GLU A 177 -30.23 2.14 -8.29
C GLU A 177 -29.85 2.20 -6.81
N ILE A 178 -30.29 1.22 -6.01
CA ILE A 178 -29.81 1.02 -4.64
C ILE A 178 -29.06 -0.32 -4.62
N GLU A 179 -27.85 -0.29 -4.09
CA GLU A 179 -26.97 -1.45 -3.92
C GLU A 179 -26.68 -1.66 -2.43
N ILE A 180 -26.71 -2.90 -1.96
CA ILE A 180 -26.26 -3.25 -0.60
C ILE A 180 -24.74 -3.37 -0.66
N LEU A 181 -24.05 -2.67 0.24
CA LEU A 181 -22.59 -2.70 0.34
C LEU A 181 -22.13 -4.10 0.78
N ASP A 182 -21.03 -4.58 0.21
CA ASP A 182 -20.45 -5.86 0.61
C ASP A 182 -20.10 -5.85 2.12
N VAL A 183 -20.27 -6.99 2.81
CA VAL A 183 -19.99 -7.11 4.24
C VAL A 183 -18.51 -6.87 4.58
N ASN A 184 -17.61 -6.99 3.60
CA ASN A 184 -16.18 -6.69 3.68
C ASN A 184 -15.84 -5.24 3.27
N ASP A 185 -16.79 -4.46 2.72
CA ASP A 185 -16.60 -3.03 2.44
C ASP A 185 -16.26 -2.28 3.75
N TYR A 186 -15.28 -1.39 3.70
CA TYR A 186 -14.82 -0.64 4.87
C TYR A 186 -15.91 0.27 5.45
N ARG A 187 -16.87 0.69 4.61
CA ARG A 187 -18.05 1.51 4.92
C ARG A 187 -19.18 0.68 5.53
N HIS A 188 -19.15 -0.66 5.46
CA HIS A 188 -20.20 -1.51 6.04
C HIS A 188 -20.32 -1.32 7.56
N ALA A 189 -21.55 -1.33 8.11
CA ALA A 189 -21.81 -0.97 9.50
C ALA A 189 -21.15 -1.95 10.51
N ASP A 190 -21.22 -3.26 10.27
CA ASP A 190 -20.66 -4.25 11.20
C ASP A 190 -19.13 -4.28 11.22
N ASN A 191 -18.45 -3.97 10.11
CA ASN A 191 -16.99 -3.77 10.10
C ASN A 191 -16.57 -2.58 10.97
N ARG A 192 -17.31 -1.47 10.90
CA ARG A 192 -17.14 -0.29 11.78
C ARG A 192 -17.39 -0.64 13.26
N ARG A 193 -18.17 -1.69 13.55
CA ARG A 193 -18.53 -2.14 14.91
C ARG A 193 -17.56 -3.17 15.51
N LYS A 194 -17.07 -4.12 14.71
CA LYS A 194 -16.11 -5.17 15.12
C LYS A 194 -14.80 -4.55 15.64
N ARG A 195 -14.20 -3.65 14.86
CA ARG A 195 -12.97 -2.92 15.18
C ARG A 195 -13.02 -2.19 16.55
N ARG A 196 -14.14 -1.54 16.86
CA ARG A 196 -14.37 -0.85 18.15
C ARG A 196 -14.37 -1.79 19.37
N LYS A 197 -14.63 -3.09 19.20
CA LYS A 197 -14.69 -4.07 20.29
C LYS A 197 -13.32 -4.65 20.64
N GLU A 198 -12.48 -4.88 19.64
CA GLU A 198 -11.15 -5.49 19.81
C GLU A 198 -10.18 -4.53 20.54
N ARG A 199 -10.23 -3.23 20.23
CA ARG A 199 -9.51 -2.15 20.94
C ARG A 199 -9.72 -2.14 22.46
N ARG A 200 -10.97 -2.28 22.91
CA ARG A 200 -11.33 -2.32 24.33
C ARG A 200 -10.66 -3.48 25.06
N ALA A 201 -10.53 -4.63 24.40
CA ALA A 201 -9.91 -5.83 24.97
C ALA A 201 -8.37 -5.75 25.04
N ALA A 202 -7.72 -5.04 24.11
CA ALA A 202 -6.27 -4.78 24.16
C ALA A 202 -5.92 -3.81 25.31
N ARG A 203 -6.67 -2.69 25.40
CA ARG A 203 -6.48 -1.65 26.42
C ARG A 203 -6.61 -2.20 27.86
N GLN A 204 -7.55 -3.12 28.08
CA GLN A 204 -7.78 -3.74 29.39
C GLN A 204 -6.62 -4.64 29.86
N ARG A 205 -5.85 -5.24 28.94
CA ARG A 205 -4.65 -6.05 29.28
C ARG A 205 -3.45 -5.18 29.61
N LYS A 206 -3.27 -4.04 28.93
CA LYS A 206 -2.17 -3.09 29.16
C LYS A 206 -2.26 -2.41 30.53
N LEU A 207 -3.48 -2.07 30.97
CA LEU A 207 -3.71 -1.47 32.29
C LEU A 207 -3.34 -2.38 33.48
N LEU A 208 -3.37 -3.70 33.28
CA LEU A 208 -3.06 -4.72 34.29
C LEU A 208 -1.55 -4.97 34.49
N LEU A 209 -0.70 -4.50 33.58
CA LEU A 209 0.76 -4.68 33.64
C LEU A 209 1.50 -3.49 34.28
N LEU A 210 0.83 -2.35 34.42
CA LEU A 210 1.41 -1.11 34.95
C LEU A 210 1.40 -1.01 36.49
N SER A 211 0.98 -2.05 37.21
CA SER A 211 0.94 -2.05 38.68
C SER A 211 2.27 -2.40 39.35
N ASP A 212 3.29 -2.85 38.61
CA ASP A 212 4.42 -3.61 39.20
C ASP A 212 5.84 -3.17 38.76
N SER A 213 6.01 -2.00 38.11
CA SER A 213 7.34 -1.44 37.82
C SER A 213 7.45 0.06 38.08
N SER A 214 8.13 0.41 39.16
CA SER A 214 8.64 1.77 39.39
C SER A 214 10.04 1.91 38.78
N ASP A 215 10.13 2.32 37.52
CA ASP A 215 11.34 2.96 37.02
C ASP A 215 11.01 4.15 36.12
N SER A 216 11.80 5.20 36.25
CA SER A 216 11.57 6.51 35.61
C SER A 216 12.83 6.92 34.87
N SER A 217 12.66 7.52 33.68
CA SER A 217 13.70 7.94 32.72
C SER A 217 14.17 6.88 31.70
N GLY A 218 13.24 6.48 30.84
CA GLY A 218 13.55 5.96 29.51
C GLY A 218 12.45 6.33 28.53
N HIS A 219 12.76 7.07 27.45
CA HIS A 219 11.84 7.25 26.33
C HIS A 219 11.68 5.90 25.62
N HIS A 220 10.68 5.13 26.02
CA HIS A 220 10.33 3.87 25.37
C HIS A 220 9.75 4.21 23.99
N ARG A 221 10.57 4.01 22.94
CA ARG A 221 10.14 4.07 21.55
C ARG A 221 9.27 2.86 21.26
N ASN A 222 7.96 3.01 21.39
CA ASN A 222 7.02 2.02 20.87
C ASN A 222 6.96 2.20 19.35
N LEU A 223 7.25 1.11 18.64
CA LEU A 223 7.24 1.05 17.19
C LEU A 223 5.78 1.13 16.70
N ALA A 224 5.49 1.99 15.72
CA ALA A 224 4.27 1.82 14.94
C ALA A 224 4.44 0.57 14.06
N ALA A 225 3.53 -0.40 14.18
CA ALA A 225 3.65 -1.65 13.43
C ALA A 225 3.38 -1.41 11.94
N SER A 226 4.19 -2.00 11.04
CA SER A 226 3.96 -1.90 9.59
C SER A 226 2.71 -2.65 9.12
N ILE A 227 2.11 -3.49 9.97
CA ILE A 227 0.87 -4.22 9.73
C ILE A 227 -0.02 -4.20 10.98
N GLY A 228 -1.32 -4.32 10.80
CA GLY A 228 -2.35 -4.24 11.83
C GLY A 228 -3.24 -3.01 11.69
N GLU A 229 -4.10 -2.81 12.69
CA GLU A 229 -4.91 -1.59 12.81
C GLU A 229 -4.12 -0.54 13.61
N LEU A 230 -3.99 0.69 13.08
CA LEU A 230 -3.27 1.79 13.71
C LEU A 230 -4.27 2.84 14.23
N VAL A 231 -4.49 2.85 15.55
CA VAL A 231 -5.33 3.84 16.24
C VAL A 231 -4.66 5.21 16.13
N THR A 232 -5.29 6.13 15.42
CA THR A 232 -4.69 7.44 15.10
C THR A 232 -5.45 8.58 15.73
N LEU A 233 -4.77 9.35 16.59
CA LEU A 233 -5.28 10.61 17.12
C LEU A 233 -4.79 11.77 16.25
N VAL A 234 -5.70 12.63 15.79
CA VAL A 234 -5.35 13.88 15.12
C VAL A 234 -5.49 15.02 16.13
N VAL A 235 -4.39 15.68 16.44
CA VAL A 235 -4.34 16.84 17.34
C VAL A 235 -4.26 18.10 16.49
N ARG A 236 -5.30 18.94 16.57
CA ARG A 236 -5.29 20.26 15.94
C ARG A 236 -4.76 21.30 16.93
N GLY A 237 -3.66 21.93 16.58
CA GLY A 237 -3.06 23.02 17.34
C GLY A 237 -3.79 24.34 17.12
N ILE A 238 -4.17 24.97 18.22
CA ILE A 238 -4.76 26.31 18.27
C ILE A 238 -3.84 27.16 19.16
N ASP A 239 -3.43 28.35 18.72
CA ASP A 239 -2.63 29.26 19.55
C ASP A 239 -3.48 30.01 20.61
N GLY A 240 -2.87 30.94 21.36
CA GLY A 240 -3.56 31.71 22.40
C GLY A 240 -4.59 32.73 21.90
N GLU A 241 -4.53 33.16 20.63
CA GLU A 241 -5.53 34.06 20.02
C GLU A 241 -6.61 33.31 19.21
N GLY A 242 -6.45 32.00 19.01
CA GLY A 242 -7.35 31.17 18.22
C GLY A 242 -6.84 30.84 16.81
N THR A 243 -5.58 31.15 16.49
CA THR A 243 -4.96 30.81 15.20
C THR A 243 -4.76 29.31 15.09
N MET A 244 -5.22 28.72 13.99
CA MET A 244 -5.19 27.27 13.72
C MET A 244 -5.12 27.02 12.22
N ASN A 245 -4.84 25.76 11.85
CA ASN A 245 -5.04 25.27 10.48
C ASN A 245 -6.47 25.61 10.00
N THR A 246 -6.58 26.04 8.73
CA THR A 246 -7.82 26.64 8.19
C THR A 246 -8.95 25.66 7.86
N ALA A 247 -8.69 24.35 7.90
CA ALA A 247 -9.67 23.31 7.64
C ALA A 247 -10.77 23.27 8.74
N SER A 248 -11.85 22.51 8.51
CA SER A 248 -12.82 22.18 9.56
C SER A 248 -12.44 20.89 10.31
N ASP A 249 -13.09 20.57 11.44
CA ASP A 249 -12.89 19.26 12.12
C ASP A 249 -13.39 18.10 11.22
N ALA A 250 -14.46 18.33 10.46
CA ALA A 250 -14.96 17.35 9.50
C ALA A 250 -13.94 17.13 8.38
N GLN A 251 -13.41 18.22 7.82
CA GLN A 251 -12.44 18.16 6.72
C GLN A 251 -11.16 17.43 7.11
N LEU A 252 -10.53 17.73 8.26
CA LEU A 252 -9.38 16.93 8.72
C LEU A 252 -9.71 15.45 8.94
N SER A 253 -10.97 15.10 9.23
CA SER A 253 -11.38 13.69 9.30
C SER A 253 -11.61 13.09 7.92
N GLU A 254 -12.07 13.86 6.94
CA GLU A 254 -12.18 13.48 5.52
C GLU A 254 -10.77 13.21 4.96
N ASP A 255 -9.89 14.22 4.99
CA ASP A 255 -8.55 14.23 4.41
C ASP A 255 -7.60 13.16 5.00
N ILE A 256 -7.91 12.61 6.19
CA ILE A 256 -7.07 11.63 6.90
C ILE A 256 -7.71 10.24 6.94
N PHE A 257 -9.05 10.13 7.03
CA PHE A 257 -9.72 8.85 7.32
C PHE A 257 -10.82 8.40 6.35
N LEU A 258 -11.46 9.30 5.61
CA LEU A 258 -12.73 8.98 4.91
C LEU A 258 -12.67 9.16 3.39
N ASP A 259 -11.79 10.02 2.89
CA ASP A 259 -11.71 10.28 1.46
C ASP A 259 -11.20 9.08 0.67
N ARG A 260 -11.58 9.01 -0.62
CA ARG A 260 -11.19 7.90 -1.50
C ARG A 260 -9.68 7.72 -1.53
N VAL A 261 -8.92 8.82 -1.44
CA VAL A 261 -7.45 8.85 -1.45
C VAL A 261 -6.98 9.73 -0.28
N CYS A 262 -7.14 9.25 0.94
CA CYS A 262 -6.57 9.86 2.15
C CYS A 262 -5.48 8.95 2.75
N LEU A 263 -4.84 9.38 3.83
CA LEU A 263 -3.91 8.53 4.60
C LEU A 263 -4.48 7.12 4.84
N ALA A 264 -5.70 7.00 5.35
CA ALA A 264 -6.26 5.71 5.73
C ALA A 264 -6.58 4.79 4.55
N THR A 265 -7.25 5.31 3.52
CA THR A 265 -7.65 4.51 2.35
C THR A 265 -6.46 4.16 1.48
N GLN A 266 -5.49 5.07 1.32
CA GLN A 266 -4.28 4.80 0.55
C GLN A 266 -3.36 3.78 1.25
N TYR A 267 -3.17 3.84 2.57
CA TYR A 267 -2.43 2.80 3.30
C TYR A 267 -3.14 1.44 3.23
N ALA A 268 -4.47 1.40 3.36
CA ALA A 268 -5.24 0.17 3.24
C ALA A 268 -5.09 -0.45 1.84
N ALA A 269 -5.25 0.34 0.79
CA ALA A 269 -5.14 -0.14 -0.59
C ALA A 269 -3.69 -0.54 -0.97
N CYS A 270 -2.70 0.27 -0.60
CA CYS A 270 -1.27 -0.02 -0.85
C CYS A 270 -0.70 -1.18 -0.02
N SER A 271 -1.42 -1.69 0.97
CA SER A 271 -1.02 -2.84 1.78
C SER A 271 -1.95 -4.05 1.63
N HIS A 272 -2.95 -3.99 0.75
CA HIS A 272 -4.02 -5.00 0.64
C HIS A 272 -4.67 -5.32 1.99
N ASN A 273 -5.15 -4.26 2.64
CA ASN A 273 -5.81 -4.26 3.96
C ASN A 273 -4.94 -4.80 5.12
N GLN A 274 -3.62 -4.92 4.94
CA GLN A 274 -2.73 -5.33 6.03
C GLN A 274 -2.42 -4.19 7.00
N THR A 275 -2.53 -2.93 6.57
CA THR A 275 -2.31 -1.72 7.39
C THR A 275 -3.58 -0.87 7.37
N ILE A 276 -4.28 -0.80 8.49
CA ILE A 276 -5.60 -0.14 8.59
C ILE A 276 -5.52 1.03 9.57
N ILE A 277 -5.33 2.23 9.05
CA ILE A 277 -5.34 3.47 9.84
C ILE A 277 -6.78 3.88 10.13
N THR A 278 -7.07 4.25 11.38
CA THR A 278 -8.45 4.50 11.84
C THR A 278 -8.50 5.54 12.97
N PRO A 279 -9.58 6.35 13.03
CA PRO A 279 -9.67 7.44 13.99
C PRO A 279 -9.71 6.94 15.44
N ALA A 280 -9.06 7.70 16.32
CA ALA A 280 -9.24 7.61 17.75
C ALA A 280 -10.70 7.90 18.16
N THR A 281 -11.15 7.30 19.25
CA THR A 281 -12.45 7.57 19.86
C THR A 281 -12.28 7.91 21.33
N ASP A 282 -13.23 8.65 21.91
CA ASP A 282 -13.29 8.81 23.36
C ASP A 282 -13.30 7.44 24.06
N ASP A 283 -12.38 7.31 25.00
CA ASP A 283 -11.95 6.04 25.57
C ASP A 283 -12.49 5.94 27.00
N GLU A 284 -13.03 4.78 27.43
CA GLU A 284 -13.64 4.68 28.77
C GLU A 284 -12.63 5.07 29.86
N GLY A 285 -12.96 6.08 30.67
CA GLY A 285 -12.08 6.68 31.69
C GLY A 285 -11.40 8.00 31.28
N MET A 286 -11.48 8.42 30.01
CA MET A 286 -11.09 9.77 29.57
C MET A 286 -12.21 10.79 29.89
N ILE A 287 -11.90 12.09 29.80
CA ILE A 287 -12.93 13.14 29.86
C ILE A 287 -13.74 13.08 28.56
N ALA A 288 -14.90 12.43 28.61
CA ALA A 288 -15.79 12.24 27.46
C ALA A 288 -16.25 13.58 26.86
N GLY A 289 -16.31 13.64 25.52
CA GLY A 289 -16.67 14.80 24.72
C GLY A 289 -15.48 15.60 24.17
N ASN A 290 -14.28 15.01 24.02
CA ASN A 290 -13.09 15.73 23.56
C ASN A 290 -12.54 15.26 22.21
N ILE A 291 -12.70 13.98 21.84
CA ILE A 291 -12.29 13.45 20.52
C ILE A 291 -13.52 13.32 19.63
N VAL A 292 -13.59 14.11 18.55
CA VAL A 292 -14.68 14.07 17.56
C VAL A 292 -14.11 13.60 16.24
N ASN A 293 -14.57 12.46 15.72
CA ASN A 293 -14.11 11.86 14.46
C ASN A 293 -12.57 11.70 14.38
N GLY A 294 -11.92 11.34 15.49
CA GLY A 294 -10.46 11.24 15.57
C GLY A 294 -9.73 12.56 15.85
N ILE A 295 -10.42 13.70 15.75
CA ILE A 295 -9.85 15.04 15.94
C ILE A 295 -9.98 15.49 17.40
N LEU A 296 -8.90 16.04 17.94
CA LEU A 296 -8.80 16.68 19.25
C LEU A 296 -8.24 18.11 19.10
N ASN A 297 -9.09 19.10 19.33
CA ASN A 297 -8.71 20.51 19.33
C ASN A 297 -7.95 20.89 20.61
N VAL A 298 -6.69 21.36 20.50
CA VAL A 298 -5.82 21.67 21.65
C VAL A 298 -5.31 23.11 21.58
N THR A 299 -5.66 23.90 22.60
CA THR A 299 -5.23 25.30 22.74
C THR A 299 -3.92 25.40 23.50
N VAL A 300 -2.92 26.03 22.87
CA VAL A 300 -1.60 26.35 23.40
C VAL A 300 -1.57 27.84 23.75
N SER A 301 -2.16 28.19 24.91
CA SER A 301 -2.38 29.58 25.33
C SER A 301 -1.13 30.37 25.70
N THR A 302 0.06 29.77 25.55
CA THR A 302 1.36 30.39 25.85
C THR A 302 1.95 31.19 24.68
N TYR A 303 1.39 31.06 23.47
CA TYR A 303 1.98 31.59 22.23
C TYR A 303 0.95 32.30 21.36
N ASN A 304 1.37 33.34 20.64
CA ASN A 304 0.64 33.96 19.55
C ASN A 304 1.49 33.86 18.27
N VAL A 305 1.15 32.94 17.37
CA VAL A 305 1.96 32.65 16.18
C VAL A 305 1.85 33.73 15.09
N THR A 306 0.94 34.69 15.25
CA THR A 306 0.76 35.81 14.30
C THR A 306 1.62 37.02 14.63
N THR A 307 2.00 37.21 15.90
CA THR A 307 2.86 38.32 16.36
C THR A 307 4.26 37.89 16.77
N ASP A 308 4.41 36.65 17.23
CA ASP A 308 5.63 36.16 17.83
C ASP A 308 6.33 35.19 16.85
N ASN A 309 7.64 35.34 16.67
CA ASN A 309 8.43 34.38 15.90
C ASN A 309 8.67 33.11 16.73
N ILE A 310 7.67 32.23 16.78
CA ILE A 310 7.69 30.99 17.55
C ILE A 310 8.30 29.87 16.72
N SER A 311 9.38 29.27 17.24
CA SER A 311 9.96 28.06 16.68
C SER A 311 8.97 26.89 16.81
N ARG A 312 8.83 26.12 15.73
CA ARG A 312 8.04 24.89 15.65
C ARG A 312 8.31 23.93 16.82
N ASP A 313 9.57 23.73 17.18
CA ASP A 313 9.99 22.78 18.23
C ASP A 313 9.55 23.24 19.65
N ALA A 314 9.45 24.56 19.87
CA ALA A 314 8.89 25.12 21.10
C ALA A 314 7.38 24.91 21.17
N PHE A 315 6.67 25.10 20.04
CA PHE A 315 5.24 24.84 19.95
C PHE A 315 4.91 23.35 20.12
N GLN A 316 5.69 22.46 19.50
CA GLN A 316 5.63 21.00 19.69
C GLN A 316 5.64 20.62 21.18
N THR A 317 6.61 21.14 21.93
CA THR A 317 6.79 20.78 23.35
C THR A 317 5.55 21.15 24.19
N GLU A 318 4.94 22.30 23.92
CA GLU A 318 3.74 22.73 24.65
C GLU A 318 2.45 22.09 24.14
N ILE A 319 2.31 21.78 22.83
CA ILE A 319 1.12 21.06 22.32
C ILE A 319 1.07 19.60 22.78
N GLU A 320 2.19 18.86 22.82
CA GLU A 320 2.23 17.50 23.38
C GLU A 320 1.75 17.47 24.84
N LYS A 321 2.16 18.48 25.62
CA LYS A 321 1.80 18.67 27.03
C LYS A 321 0.35 19.09 27.20
N ALA A 322 -0.13 20.05 26.41
CA ALA A 322 -1.53 20.49 26.43
C ALA A 322 -2.50 19.37 26.00
N THR A 323 -2.08 18.52 25.06
CA THR A 323 -2.81 17.31 24.62
C THR A 323 -3.05 16.36 25.78
N LYS A 324 -1.99 15.99 26.52
CA LYS A 324 -2.11 15.12 27.70
C LYS A 324 -3.03 15.71 28.78
N ILE A 325 -2.91 17.02 29.03
CA ILE A 325 -3.79 17.73 29.98
C ILE A 325 -5.25 17.68 29.52
N LYS A 326 -5.54 17.93 28.24
CA LYS A 326 -6.91 17.95 27.72
C LYS A 326 -7.58 16.57 27.71
N LEU A 327 -6.81 15.50 27.46
CA LEU A 327 -7.28 14.12 27.61
C LEU A 327 -7.44 13.68 29.09
N GLY A 328 -7.01 14.50 30.05
CA GLY A 328 -7.09 14.17 31.48
C GLY A 328 -6.04 13.14 31.94
N LEU A 329 -4.95 12.98 31.20
CA LEU A 329 -3.94 11.95 31.45
C LEU A 329 -3.08 12.27 32.66
N GLY A 330 -2.84 11.25 33.49
CA GLY A 330 -1.87 11.31 34.58
C GLY A 330 -0.43 11.42 34.07
N ILE A 331 0.45 11.94 34.92
CA ILE A 331 1.87 12.22 34.60
C ILE A 331 2.63 11.00 34.03
N ASN A 332 2.20 9.79 34.39
CA ASN A 332 2.85 8.53 34.02
C ASN A 332 2.26 7.86 32.75
N VAL A 333 1.29 8.46 32.05
CA VAL A 333 0.66 7.88 30.85
C VAL A 333 1.16 8.60 29.59
N GLY A 334 1.74 7.85 28.65
CA GLY A 334 2.15 8.33 27.34
C GLY A 334 0.97 8.42 26.37
N LEU A 335 1.10 9.25 25.33
CA LEU A 335 0.16 9.19 24.20
C LEU A 335 0.39 7.90 23.38
N TYR A 336 1.65 7.46 23.28
CA TYR A 336 2.07 6.15 22.78
C TYR A 336 1.49 4.95 23.54
N ASP A 337 0.87 5.17 24.71
CA ASP A 337 0.19 4.10 25.44
C ASP A 337 -1.20 3.79 24.88
N LEU A 338 -1.77 4.75 24.14
CA LEU A 338 -3.18 4.85 23.78
C LEU A 338 -3.41 4.89 22.26
N TYR A 339 -2.46 5.45 21.52
CA TYR A 339 -2.53 5.66 20.07
C TYR A 339 -1.24 5.16 19.42
N ASP A 340 -1.38 4.46 18.29
CA ASP A 340 -0.26 3.97 17.49
C ASP A 340 0.33 5.10 16.64
N LEU A 341 -0.50 6.07 16.25
CA LEU A 341 -0.11 7.30 15.57
C LEU A 341 -0.76 8.53 16.23
N VAL A 342 -0.01 9.63 16.29
CA VAL A 342 -0.50 10.96 16.70
C VAL A 342 -0.05 12.00 15.68
N ILE A 343 -1.01 12.51 14.92
CA ILE A 343 -0.86 13.49 13.86
C ILE A 343 -1.11 14.87 14.42
N TYR A 344 -0.13 15.76 14.38
CA TYR A 344 -0.25 17.15 14.85
C TYR A 344 -0.42 18.11 13.66
N CYS A 345 -1.64 18.59 13.45
CA CYS A 345 -1.93 19.68 12.51
C CYS A 345 -1.63 21.01 13.20
N LEU A 346 -0.49 21.63 12.89
CA LEU A 346 -0.03 22.85 13.54
C LEU A 346 -0.57 24.12 12.85
N PRO A 347 -0.72 25.25 13.58
CA PRO A 347 -1.11 26.52 12.98
C PRO A 347 -0.03 27.07 12.04
N PRO A 348 -0.40 27.90 11.05
CA PRO A 348 0.56 28.61 10.20
C PRO A 348 1.43 29.58 11.01
N GLY A 349 2.60 29.94 10.47
CA GLY A 349 3.47 30.98 11.02
C GLY A 349 4.57 30.47 11.96
N LEU A 350 4.54 29.20 12.37
CA LEU A 350 5.63 28.56 13.11
C LEU A 350 6.90 28.48 12.25
N SER A 351 8.04 28.85 12.82
CA SER A 351 9.32 28.87 12.10
C SER A 351 10.17 27.61 12.37
N ASP A 352 10.81 27.12 11.31
CA ASP A 352 11.90 26.16 11.34
C ASP A 352 13.15 26.82 10.74
N GLY A 353 14.28 26.83 11.47
CA GLY A 353 15.48 27.57 11.08
C GLY A 353 15.33 29.10 10.92
N GLY A 354 14.13 29.66 11.12
CA GLY A 354 13.77 31.05 10.81
C GLY A 354 12.85 31.22 9.58
N GLU A 355 12.51 30.13 8.88
CA GLU A 355 11.60 30.08 7.73
C GLU A 355 10.25 29.45 8.14
N SER A 356 9.12 29.93 7.60
CA SER A 356 7.76 29.49 7.99
C SER A 356 7.05 28.60 6.97
N ASN A 357 7.75 28.25 5.88
CA ASN A 357 7.25 27.49 4.72
C ASN A 357 7.67 26.02 4.72
N TRP A 358 8.08 25.45 5.86
CA TRP A 358 8.32 24.02 6.02
C TRP A 358 7.02 23.22 5.74
N VAL A 359 7.15 21.98 5.29
CA VAL A 359 6.03 21.15 4.83
C VAL A 359 5.43 20.37 5.99
N ALA A 360 6.16 19.35 6.43
CA ALA A 360 5.83 18.46 7.52
C ALA A 360 7.14 17.87 8.06
N PHE A 361 7.08 17.15 9.17
CA PHE A 361 8.19 16.30 9.65
C PHE A 361 7.68 15.24 10.65
N ALA A 362 8.38 14.11 10.70
CA ALA A 362 8.18 13.05 11.65
C ALA A 362 9.53 12.50 12.15
N TYR A 363 9.52 11.86 13.32
CA TYR A 363 10.68 11.11 13.77
C TYR A 363 10.64 9.69 13.21
N ILE A 364 11.80 9.22 12.74
CA ILE A 364 11.96 7.83 12.30
C ILE A 364 11.63 6.90 13.47
N ASN A 365 10.73 5.94 13.22
CA ASN A 365 10.36 4.89 14.16
C ASN A 365 9.86 5.44 15.51
N ASP A 366 8.92 6.37 15.40
CA ASP A 366 8.19 7.05 16.48
C ASP A 366 6.69 7.04 16.12
N TYR A 367 5.84 7.51 17.03
CA TYR A 367 4.38 7.54 16.85
C TYR A 367 3.87 8.94 16.43
N ARG A 368 4.75 9.94 16.30
CA ARG A 368 4.37 11.35 16.09
C ARG A 368 4.75 11.85 14.70
N SER A 369 3.80 12.53 14.06
CA SER A 369 3.99 13.28 12.80
C SER A 369 3.44 14.71 12.96
N TYR A 370 4.07 15.70 12.32
CA TYR A 370 3.74 17.12 12.45
C TYR A 370 3.62 17.78 11.09
N TYR A 371 2.59 18.60 10.89
CA TYR A 371 2.26 19.17 9.60
C TYR A 371 2.00 20.68 9.73
N ASN A 372 2.52 21.47 8.80
CA ASN A 372 2.35 22.92 8.80
C ASN A 372 1.04 23.32 8.10
N ASP A 373 0.10 23.92 8.84
CA ASP A 373 -1.15 24.49 8.32
C ASP A 373 -1.93 23.54 7.38
N TYR A 374 -1.92 23.81 6.07
CA TYR A 374 -2.69 23.05 5.10
C TYR A 374 -2.07 21.70 4.75
N TRP A 375 -0.78 21.48 5.03
CA TRP A 375 -0.09 20.22 4.72
C TRP A 375 -0.64 19.02 5.50
N CYS A 376 -1.36 19.25 6.61
CA CYS A 376 -2.04 18.19 7.34
C CYS A 376 -3.18 17.53 6.54
N GLN A 377 -3.63 18.16 5.45
CA GLN A 377 -4.70 17.69 4.56
C GLN A 377 -4.12 16.92 3.34
N ARG A 378 -2.81 17.03 3.08
CA ARG A 378 -2.21 16.55 1.83
C ARG A 378 -1.78 15.10 1.96
N VAL A 379 -2.54 14.19 1.33
CA VAL A 379 -2.31 12.73 1.35
C VAL A 379 -0.85 12.34 1.07
N SER A 380 -0.18 13.01 0.13
CA SER A 380 1.23 12.77 -0.17
C SER A 380 2.16 13.05 1.02
N ALA A 381 1.98 14.19 1.71
CA ALA A 381 2.73 14.50 2.92
C ALA A 381 2.35 13.56 4.08
N GLN A 382 1.06 13.25 4.23
CA GLN A 382 0.58 12.31 5.26
C GLN A 382 1.24 10.92 5.11
N LEU A 383 1.30 10.36 3.89
CA LEU A 383 1.96 9.08 3.66
C LEU A 383 3.47 9.13 3.88
N HIS A 384 4.12 10.25 3.55
CA HIS A 384 5.55 10.46 3.76
C HIS A 384 5.91 10.42 5.26
N GLU A 385 5.24 11.25 6.08
CA GLU A 385 5.56 11.35 7.50
C GLU A 385 5.14 10.12 8.30
N VAL A 386 3.98 9.52 7.99
CA VAL A 386 3.60 8.23 8.58
C VAL A 386 4.54 7.12 8.10
N GLY A 387 5.11 7.23 6.90
CA GLY A 387 6.18 6.36 6.44
C GLY A 387 7.43 6.42 7.34
N HIS A 388 7.81 7.61 7.82
CA HIS A 388 8.85 7.74 8.84
C HIS A 388 8.47 7.09 10.17
N ASN A 389 7.22 7.24 10.62
CA ASN A 389 6.71 6.53 11.81
C ASN A 389 6.83 5.01 11.63
N LEU A 390 6.62 4.48 10.42
CA LEU A 390 6.85 3.09 10.02
C LEU A 390 8.31 2.76 9.60
N ASN A 391 9.29 3.52 10.10
CA ASN A 391 10.73 3.27 9.94
C ASN A 391 11.26 3.37 8.49
N LEU A 392 10.58 4.07 7.58
CA LEU A 392 11.06 4.32 6.22
C LEU A 392 11.98 5.55 6.16
N GLY A 393 13.04 5.50 5.33
CA GLY A 393 13.84 6.68 4.95
C GLY A 393 13.32 7.37 3.69
N HIS A 394 13.93 8.50 3.31
CA HIS A 394 13.61 9.19 2.05
C HIS A 394 13.89 8.33 0.81
N SER A 395 13.38 8.77 -0.34
CA SER A 395 13.61 8.18 -1.67
C SER A 395 14.03 9.25 -2.68
N GLY A 396 15.25 9.11 -3.21
CA GLY A 396 15.85 10.07 -4.13
C GLY A 396 16.22 9.48 -5.49
N ILE A 397 16.95 10.24 -6.30
CA ILE A 397 17.60 9.71 -7.50
C ILE A 397 19.11 9.62 -7.24
N ARG A 398 19.76 8.57 -7.75
CA ARG A 398 21.22 8.46 -7.66
C ARG A 398 21.84 9.54 -8.53
N ALA A 399 22.72 10.33 -7.92
CA ALA A 399 23.54 11.31 -8.64
C ALA A 399 24.30 10.62 -9.79
N PRO A 400 24.39 11.23 -10.98
CA PRO A 400 25.23 10.70 -12.05
C PRO A 400 26.70 10.64 -11.59
N PRO A 401 27.56 9.78 -12.18
CA PRO A 401 28.94 9.62 -11.73
C PRO A 401 29.80 10.89 -11.85
N ASN A 402 29.35 11.89 -12.61
CA ASN A 402 30.12 13.06 -13.05
C ASN A 402 29.75 14.32 -12.26
N ASN A 403 29.61 14.22 -10.95
CA ASN A 403 29.25 15.39 -10.15
C ASN A 403 30.43 16.37 -10.02
N GLU A 404 30.53 17.26 -11.02
CA GLU A 404 30.90 18.65 -10.77
C GLU A 404 30.02 19.21 -9.64
N GLU A 405 30.54 20.14 -8.84
CA GLU A 405 29.81 20.80 -7.74
C GLU A 405 28.53 21.49 -8.25
N GLY A 406 27.36 20.82 -8.17
CA GLY A 406 26.12 21.41 -8.70
C GLY A 406 24.83 20.59 -8.65
N ASP A 407 24.85 19.33 -8.20
CA ASP A 407 23.64 18.50 -8.12
C ASP A 407 22.80 18.89 -6.89
N ASP A 408 21.50 19.14 -7.09
CA ASP A 408 20.59 19.60 -6.02
C ASP A 408 20.46 18.54 -4.91
N PRO A 409 20.83 18.85 -3.65
CA PRO A 409 20.68 17.90 -2.54
C PRO A 409 19.24 17.38 -2.38
N ASN A 410 18.24 18.20 -2.70
CA ASN A 410 16.83 17.79 -2.65
C ASN A 410 16.48 16.75 -3.72
N ARG A 411 17.20 16.73 -4.86
CA ARG A 411 17.04 15.72 -5.91
C ARG A 411 17.68 14.39 -5.50
N ILE A 412 18.82 14.44 -4.80
CA ILE A 412 19.49 13.26 -4.25
C ILE A 412 18.68 12.65 -3.08
N GLU A 413 17.92 13.47 -2.37
CA GLU A 413 17.14 13.04 -1.19
C GLU A 413 15.68 12.69 -1.50
N TYR A 414 14.96 13.54 -2.25
CA TYR A 414 13.52 13.45 -2.53
C TYR A 414 13.19 13.30 -4.03
N GLY A 415 14.20 13.19 -4.90
CA GLY A 415 13.97 13.15 -6.36
C GLY A 415 13.23 11.93 -6.88
N ASP A 416 13.07 10.86 -6.08
CA ASP A 416 12.22 9.73 -6.48
C ASP A 416 10.76 10.18 -6.47
N THR A 417 10.11 10.05 -7.62
CA THR A 417 8.68 10.38 -7.79
C THR A 417 7.87 9.14 -8.14
N SER A 418 8.50 7.96 -8.12
CA SER A 418 7.85 6.66 -8.38
C SER A 418 7.01 6.17 -7.21
N GLY A 419 7.25 6.67 -5.99
CA GLY A 419 6.43 6.42 -4.79
C GLY A 419 6.55 7.49 -3.70
N MET A 420 5.73 7.37 -2.65
CA MET A 420 5.45 8.47 -1.69
C MET A 420 6.58 8.92 -0.74
N MET A 421 7.69 8.17 -0.63
CA MET A 421 8.80 8.55 0.27
C MET A 421 9.81 9.54 -0.36
N GLY A 422 9.53 10.07 -1.55
CA GLY A 422 10.35 11.11 -2.18
C GLY A 422 9.66 12.47 -2.15
N TYR A 423 9.35 13.04 -3.31
CA TYR A 423 8.76 14.38 -3.40
C TYR A 423 7.30 14.42 -2.89
N SER A 424 7.02 15.31 -1.94
CA SER A 424 5.67 15.52 -1.39
C SER A 424 4.86 16.53 -2.22
N TYR A 425 3.66 16.13 -2.65
CA TYR A 425 2.80 16.93 -3.52
C TYR A 425 1.74 17.74 -2.76
N ASN A 426 1.49 18.98 -3.20
CA ASN A 426 0.46 19.87 -2.64
C ASN A 426 -0.90 19.71 -3.35
N GLN A 427 -1.38 18.48 -3.51
CA GLN A 427 -2.75 18.19 -3.95
C GLN A 427 -3.55 17.54 -2.82
N ASP A 428 -4.82 17.91 -2.68
CA ASP A 428 -5.79 17.07 -1.97
C ASP A 428 -6.08 15.82 -2.81
N ASP A 429 -6.32 14.72 -2.12
CA ASP A 429 -6.68 13.41 -2.68
C ASP A 429 -5.76 12.86 -3.77
N LEU A 430 -4.54 13.41 -3.94
CA LEU A 430 -3.62 13.03 -5.01
C LEU A 430 -2.13 13.15 -4.62
N PRO A 431 -1.25 12.35 -5.25
CA PRO A 431 -1.57 11.24 -6.17
C PRO A 431 -2.08 9.98 -5.47
N GLU A 432 -2.91 9.21 -6.15
CA GLU A 432 -3.23 7.80 -5.81
C GLU A 432 -2.01 6.94 -6.15
N GLN A 433 -1.07 6.85 -5.21
CA GLN A 433 0.27 6.28 -5.38
C GLN A 433 0.77 5.60 -4.08
N CYS A 434 1.48 4.48 -4.21
CA CYS A 434 2.08 3.72 -3.12
C CYS A 434 3.58 4.01 -2.94
N PHE A 435 4.26 3.20 -2.13
CA PHE A 435 5.72 3.26 -2.02
C PHE A 435 6.42 2.46 -3.14
N ASN A 436 7.71 2.76 -3.37
CA ASN A 436 8.54 2.04 -4.33
C ASN A 436 8.93 0.64 -3.83
N ALA A 437 9.52 -0.17 -4.72
CA ALA A 437 9.86 -1.57 -4.42
C ALA A 437 10.75 -1.75 -3.18
N ALA A 438 11.73 -0.86 -2.95
CA ALA A 438 12.63 -0.95 -1.81
C ALA A 438 11.91 -0.73 -0.47
N LYS A 439 10.92 0.17 -0.44
CA LYS A 439 10.10 0.45 0.75
C LYS A 439 9.05 -0.62 0.98
N ASN A 440 8.41 -1.10 -0.08
CA ASN A 440 7.45 -2.22 -0.04
C ASN A 440 8.09 -3.49 0.55
N TYR A 441 9.33 -3.80 0.15
CA TYR A 441 10.11 -4.92 0.70
C TYR A 441 10.40 -4.73 2.20
N GLN A 442 10.78 -3.51 2.62
CA GLN A 442 11.09 -3.20 4.02
C GLN A 442 9.87 -3.25 4.96
N LEU A 443 8.66 -2.96 4.45
CA LEU A 443 7.42 -2.96 5.24
C LEU A 443 6.88 -4.37 5.55
N GLY A 444 7.30 -5.38 4.79
CA GLY A 444 6.81 -6.76 4.92
C GLY A 444 5.41 -7.00 4.31
N TRP A 445 4.87 -6.04 3.55
CA TRP A 445 3.52 -6.14 2.99
C TRP A 445 3.37 -7.25 1.93
N TYR A 446 4.47 -7.66 1.31
CA TYR A 446 4.45 -8.56 0.14
C TYR A 446 5.25 -9.84 0.39
N ASP A 447 5.36 -10.29 1.63
CA ASP A 447 6.19 -11.44 2.04
C ASP A 447 5.88 -12.75 1.32
N LEU A 448 4.66 -12.89 0.78
CA LEU A 448 4.23 -14.04 -0.03
C LEU A 448 4.63 -13.95 -1.52
N GLN A 449 4.99 -12.77 -2.01
CA GLN A 449 5.40 -12.48 -3.39
C GLN A 449 6.62 -11.55 -3.40
N LYS A 450 7.61 -11.88 -2.57
CA LYS A 450 8.95 -11.26 -2.60
C LYS A 450 10.02 -12.34 -2.67
N ALA A 451 11.15 -12.02 -3.30
CA ALA A 451 12.31 -12.92 -3.33
C ALA A 451 13.61 -12.14 -3.10
N SER A 452 14.64 -12.86 -2.66
CA SER A 452 16.03 -12.40 -2.67
C SER A 452 16.86 -13.30 -3.59
N TYR A 453 17.76 -12.69 -4.36
CA TYR A 453 18.69 -13.38 -5.27
C TYR A 453 20.11 -12.83 -5.07
N SER A 454 21.10 -13.71 -4.99
CA SER A 454 22.51 -13.35 -4.86
C SER A 454 23.20 -13.47 -6.22
N PRO A 455 23.55 -12.36 -6.89
CA PRO A 455 24.15 -12.45 -8.22
C PRO A 455 25.55 -13.09 -8.21
N LEU A 456 26.34 -12.83 -7.15
CA LEU A 456 27.72 -13.34 -7.04
C LEU A 456 27.80 -14.84 -6.72
N ASP A 457 26.75 -15.44 -6.15
CA ASP A 457 26.66 -16.90 -6.00
C ASP A 457 26.31 -17.59 -7.34
N ASN A 458 25.97 -16.82 -8.38
CA ASN A 458 25.40 -17.26 -9.66
C ASN A 458 26.16 -16.68 -10.88
N ILE A 459 27.47 -16.48 -10.75
CA ILE A 459 28.40 -16.01 -11.80
C ILE A 459 28.28 -16.87 -13.08
N GLY A 460 28.25 -16.24 -14.25
CA GLY A 460 28.14 -16.91 -15.55
C GLY A 460 26.76 -17.51 -15.84
N SER A 461 25.73 -17.13 -15.08
CA SER A 461 24.38 -17.64 -15.23
C SER A 461 23.34 -16.54 -15.37
N SER A 462 22.15 -16.92 -15.82
CA SER A 462 21.00 -16.03 -15.96
C SER A 462 19.77 -16.67 -15.33
N GLN A 463 19.00 -15.88 -14.58
CA GLN A 463 17.75 -16.29 -13.96
C GLN A 463 16.63 -15.35 -14.43
N GLU A 464 15.50 -15.93 -14.85
CA GLU A 464 14.29 -15.17 -15.18
C GLU A 464 13.37 -15.06 -13.97
N PHE A 465 12.70 -13.91 -13.84
CA PHE A 465 11.74 -13.62 -12.78
C PHE A 465 10.50 -12.95 -13.39
N ILE A 466 9.33 -13.20 -12.82
CA ILE A 466 8.07 -12.55 -13.19
C ILE A 466 7.78 -11.46 -12.14
N LEU A 467 7.50 -10.24 -12.60
CA LEU A 467 7.18 -9.09 -11.77
C LEU A 467 5.75 -8.61 -12.04
N ASN A 468 4.96 -8.43 -10.98
CA ASN A 468 3.59 -7.96 -11.05
C ASN A 468 3.43 -6.59 -10.38
N GLY A 469 2.35 -5.89 -10.72
CA GLY A 469 1.97 -4.64 -10.08
C GLY A 469 1.43 -4.86 -8.67
N ILE A 470 1.48 -3.82 -7.83
CA ILE A 470 0.91 -3.85 -6.47
C ILE A 470 -0.55 -4.28 -6.47
N ASN A 471 -1.35 -3.82 -7.44
CA ASN A 471 -2.77 -4.16 -7.55
C ASN A 471 -3.01 -5.68 -7.72
N GLU A 472 -2.05 -6.38 -8.31
CA GLU A 472 -2.09 -7.82 -8.62
C GLU A 472 -1.57 -8.70 -7.47
N TYR A 473 -1.31 -8.13 -6.28
CA TYR A 473 -1.02 -8.89 -5.07
C TYR A 473 -2.28 -9.55 -4.51
N ASP A 474 -2.64 -10.70 -5.07
CA ASP A 474 -3.78 -11.49 -4.60
C ASP A 474 -3.40 -12.32 -3.36
N LYS A 475 -4.22 -12.25 -2.31
CA LYS A 475 -4.25 -13.26 -1.24
C LYS A 475 -5.52 -14.09 -1.34
N ILE A 476 -5.40 -15.33 -1.83
CA ILE A 476 -6.48 -16.33 -1.75
C ILE A 476 -6.12 -17.29 -0.62
N ASP A 477 -6.93 -17.34 0.44
CA ASP A 477 -6.73 -18.18 1.64
C ASP A 477 -5.32 -18.07 2.29
N GLY A 478 -4.63 -16.95 2.10
CA GLY A 478 -3.26 -16.73 2.61
C GLY A 478 -2.13 -17.23 1.69
N SER A 479 -2.45 -17.60 0.45
CA SER A 479 -1.51 -17.98 -0.61
C SER A 479 -1.68 -17.07 -1.85
N PRO A 480 -0.61 -16.77 -2.62
CA PRO A 480 -0.73 -15.97 -3.82
C PRO A 480 -1.38 -16.73 -4.98
N SER A 481 -2.20 -16.04 -5.79
CA SER A 481 -2.85 -16.60 -6.98
C SER A 481 -1.86 -17.01 -8.07
N ASN A 482 -0.72 -16.31 -8.15
CA ASN A 482 0.44 -16.63 -8.96
C ASN A 482 1.70 -16.63 -8.07
N ILE A 483 2.13 -17.81 -7.61
CA ILE A 483 3.27 -17.95 -6.69
C ILE A 483 4.64 -17.66 -7.33
N ASP A 484 4.73 -17.71 -8.67
CA ASP A 484 5.96 -17.42 -9.41
C ASP A 484 6.13 -15.92 -9.70
N ALA A 485 5.07 -15.12 -9.52
CA ALA A 485 5.09 -13.67 -9.69
C ALA A 485 5.47 -12.93 -8.40
N LEU A 486 6.33 -11.92 -8.53
CA LEU A 486 6.84 -11.12 -7.43
C LEU A 486 6.37 -9.66 -7.54
N ILE A 487 5.99 -9.07 -6.41
CA ILE A 487 5.81 -7.61 -6.30
C ILE A 487 7.16 -6.92 -6.13
N THR A 488 8.11 -7.59 -5.46
CA THR A 488 9.45 -7.05 -5.17
C THR A 488 10.53 -8.13 -5.22
N LEU A 489 11.59 -7.89 -6.00
CA LEU A 489 12.81 -8.71 -6.06
C LEU A 489 13.98 -7.93 -5.45
N ARG A 490 14.66 -8.50 -4.46
CA ARG A 490 15.91 -7.97 -3.89
C ARG A 490 17.10 -8.67 -4.55
N LEU A 491 18.04 -7.89 -5.11
CA LEU A 491 19.37 -8.38 -5.43
C LEU A 491 20.28 -8.11 -4.23
N GLU A 492 20.82 -9.17 -3.68
CA GLU A 492 21.67 -9.13 -2.49
C GLU A 492 23.05 -8.60 -2.87
N CYS A 493 23.53 -7.59 -2.15
CA CYS A 493 24.92 -7.19 -2.15
C CYS A 493 25.39 -7.08 -0.70
N GLY A 494 25.25 -5.91 -0.07
CA GLY A 494 25.75 -5.66 1.28
C GLY A 494 27.28 -5.75 1.39
N ILE A 495 27.77 -5.58 2.62
CA ILE A 495 29.21 -5.59 2.93
C ILE A 495 29.88 -6.92 2.53
N GLU A 496 29.19 -8.07 2.69
CA GLU A 496 29.75 -9.40 2.39
C GLU A 496 30.08 -9.59 0.89
N ASN A 497 29.33 -8.94 0.01
CA ASN A 497 29.55 -8.99 -1.44
C ASN A 497 30.28 -7.75 -1.97
N GLY A 498 30.83 -6.91 -1.07
CA GLY A 498 31.67 -5.77 -1.44
C GLY A 498 30.95 -4.43 -1.65
N CYS A 499 29.63 -4.34 -1.44
CA CYS A 499 28.91 -3.06 -1.30
C CYS A 499 29.22 -2.43 0.07
N ILE A 500 30.48 -2.04 0.28
CA ILE A 500 31.01 -1.58 1.58
C ILE A 500 30.63 -0.12 1.87
N LYS A 501 30.41 0.69 0.82
CA LYS A 501 30.21 2.15 0.97
C LYS A 501 28.92 2.50 1.71
N ASN A 502 27.80 1.85 1.38
CA ASN A 502 26.50 2.12 1.99
C ASN A 502 25.81 0.85 2.54
N ASN A 503 26.51 -0.30 2.57
CA ASN A 503 25.96 -1.62 2.89
C ASN A 503 24.72 -1.95 2.03
N GLU A 504 24.70 -1.45 0.79
CA GLU A 504 23.50 -1.37 -0.03
C GLU A 504 23.08 -2.74 -0.62
N ASP A 505 21.77 -2.93 -0.78
CA ASP A 505 21.19 -3.97 -1.63
C ASP A 505 20.35 -3.29 -2.74
N TYR A 506 20.06 -3.99 -3.84
CA TYR A 506 19.22 -3.45 -4.92
C TYR A 506 17.82 -4.07 -4.91
N TYR A 507 16.82 -3.31 -5.37
CA TYR A 507 15.40 -3.68 -5.32
C TYR A 507 14.76 -3.37 -6.67
N ILE A 508 14.01 -4.34 -7.19
CA ILE A 508 13.35 -4.29 -8.49
C ILE A 508 11.86 -4.55 -8.30
N GLY A 509 11.02 -3.78 -8.97
CA GLY A 509 9.57 -3.99 -8.98
C GLY A 509 8.89 -3.27 -10.13
N TYR A 510 7.76 -3.80 -10.59
CA TYR A 510 6.96 -3.22 -11.68
C TYR A 510 5.97 -2.19 -11.12
N ASN A 511 6.16 -0.92 -11.46
CA ASN A 511 5.31 0.17 -11.00
C ASN A 511 4.05 0.29 -11.87
N ALA A 512 3.24 -0.77 -11.89
CA ALA A 512 2.03 -0.85 -12.68
C ALA A 512 1.05 0.28 -12.31
N GLY A 513 0.49 0.92 -13.33
CA GLY A 513 -0.43 2.04 -13.21
C GLY A 513 -1.88 1.66 -12.92
N THR A 514 -2.08 0.61 -12.12
CA THR A 514 -3.37 -0.04 -11.79
C THR A 514 -3.67 0.08 -10.30
N GLY A 515 -4.95 -0.08 -9.94
CA GLY A 515 -5.42 -0.02 -8.54
C GLY A 515 -4.87 1.20 -7.77
N PRO A 516 -4.24 1.01 -6.60
CA PRO A 516 -3.76 2.10 -5.75
C PRO A 516 -2.55 2.87 -6.32
N ASN A 517 -2.03 2.49 -7.48
CA ASN A 517 -1.00 3.20 -8.25
C ASN A 517 -1.56 3.87 -9.52
N VAL A 518 -2.87 3.95 -9.71
CA VAL A 518 -3.46 4.57 -10.90
C VAL A 518 -3.14 6.07 -11.02
N GLY A 519 -2.87 6.75 -9.90
CA GLY A 519 -2.44 8.16 -9.84
C GLY A 519 -0.93 8.39 -9.91
N THR A 520 -0.11 7.33 -9.92
CA THR A 520 1.37 7.41 -9.98
C THR A 520 1.85 8.37 -11.08
N ILE A 521 2.62 9.38 -10.68
CA ILE A 521 3.00 10.53 -11.54
C ILE A 521 4.20 10.22 -12.45
N SER A 522 5.19 9.46 -11.97
CA SER A 522 6.38 9.07 -12.73
C SER A 522 6.66 7.57 -12.60
N ALA A 523 7.47 7.02 -13.51
CA ALA A 523 7.74 5.57 -13.63
C ALA A 523 6.49 4.66 -13.80
N LYS A 524 5.29 5.22 -13.99
CA LYS A 524 4.06 4.46 -14.24
C LYS A 524 4.23 3.49 -15.41
N ASN A 525 3.89 2.21 -15.20
CA ASN A 525 4.10 1.10 -16.13
C ASN A 525 5.58 0.85 -16.52
N ASN A 526 6.55 1.22 -15.68
CA ASN A 526 7.97 0.88 -15.87
C ASN A 526 8.44 -0.10 -14.80
N VAL A 527 9.48 -0.89 -15.11
CA VAL A 527 10.24 -1.60 -14.09
C VAL A 527 11.18 -0.61 -13.42
N THR A 528 11.03 -0.46 -12.11
CA THR A 528 11.89 0.39 -11.27
C THR A 528 13.08 -0.41 -10.76
N ILE A 529 14.28 0.16 -10.81
CA ILE A 529 15.49 -0.40 -10.19
C ILE A 529 16.01 0.64 -9.19
N LEU A 530 16.09 0.25 -7.93
CA LEU A 530 16.50 1.11 -6.82
C LEU A 530 17.68 0.49 -6.05
N GLU A 531 18.65 1.31 -5.65
CA GLU A 531 19.55 0.98 -4.55
C GLU A 531 18.89 1.37 -3.22
N LYS A 532 19.13 0.63 -2.14
CA LYS A 532 18.77 1.05 -0.78
C LYS A 532 19.95 0.85 0.15
N GLU A 533 20.36 1.95 0.77
CA GLU A 533 21.39 1.99 1.80
C GLU A 533 20.91 1.25 3.04
N ASN A 534 21.79 0.54 3.73
CA ASN A 534 21.45 -0.07 5.01
C ASN A 534 22.29 0.59 6.10
N ASN A 535 21.65 1.45 6.91
CA ASN A 535 22.30 2.44 7.78
C ASN A 535 22.94 1.85 9.06
N SER A 536 23.64 0.72 8.93
CA SER A 536 24.44 0.10 9.98
C SER A 536 25.56 -0.75 9.36
N ALA A 537 26.79 -0.54 9.81
CA ALA A 537 27.96 -1.30 9.40
C ALA A 537 28.08 -2.69 10.08
N SER A 538 27.12 -3.06 10.92
CA SER A 538 27.20 -4.24 11.81
C SER A 538 25.86 -4.98 11.94
N ILE A 539 25.23 -5.32 10.82
CA ILE A 539 23.98 -6.09 10.75
C ILE A 539 24.12 -7.30 9.82
N THR A 540 23.43 -8.39 10.14
CA THR A 540 23.46 -9.62 9.33
C THR A 540 22.63 -9.49 8.06
N LYS A 541 22.82 -10.43 7.13
CA LYS A 541 22.13 -10.51 5.83
C LYS A 541 20.61 -10.48 5.96
N GLU A 542 20.09 -11.16 6.97
CA GLU A 542 18.67 -11.26 7.33
C GLU A 542 18.16 -9.97 7.99
N GLN A 543 19.00 -9.29 8.78
CA GLN A 543 18.63 -8.03 9.43
C GLN A 543 18.49 -6.86 8.44
N ARG A 544 19.22 -6.88 7.31
CA ARG A 544 19.13 -5.83 6.27
C ARG A 544 17.74 -5.70 5.64
N GLU A 545 16.96 -6.78 5.60
CA GLU A 545 15.62 -6.83 5.02
C GLU A 545 14.66 -5.77 5.61
N TYR A 546 14.60 -5.66 6.94
CA TYR A 546 13.71 -4.72 7.65
C TYR A 546 14.44 -3.46 8.18
N THR A 547 15.73 -3.30 7.86
CA THR A 547 16.54 -2.18 8.37
C THR A 547 16.19 -0.87 7.66
N TYR A 548 16.13 0.23 8.43
CA TYR A 548 15.99 1.60 7.92
C TYR A 548 17.01 1.94 6.83
N GLY A 549 16.54 2.52 5.72
CA GLY A 549 17.38 2.92 4.61
C GLY A 549 16.76 4.01 3.72
N LYS A 550 17.59 4.97 3.31
CA LYS A 550 17.26 5.80 2.13
C LYS A 550 17.39 4.93 0.89
N SER A 551 16.49 5.12 -0.07
CA SER A 551 16.59 4.46 -1.39
C SER A 551 16.87 5.49 -2.47
N ARG A 552 17.56 5.09 -3.53
CA ARG A 552 17.72 5.91 -4.73
C ARG A 552 17.32 5.14 -5.97
N GLN A 553 16.50 5.73 -6.82
CA GLN A 553 16.24 5.19 -8.16
C GLN A 553 17.54 5.30 -8.98
N ILE A 554 17.98 4.19 -9.57
CA ILE A 554 19.18 4.14 -10.43
C ILE A 554 18.84 3.94 -11.90
N ALA A 555 17.72 3.26 -12.20
CA ALA A 555 17.26 3.03 -13.56
C ALA A 555 15.74 2.79 -13.65
N LEU A 556 15.21 2.94 -14.87
CA LEU A 556 13.86 2.57 -15.27
C LEU A 556 13.95 1.77 -16.57
N LEU A 557 13.29 0.62 -16.63
CA LEU A 557 13.08 -0.10 -17.90
C LEU A 557 11.63 0.12 -18.35
N ASN A 558 11.45 0.45 -19.63
CA ASN A 558 10.17 0.82 -20.24
C ASN A 558 9.64 -0.31 -21.14
N PRO A 559 8.74 -1.20 -20.67
CA PRO A 559 8.32 -2.41 -21.37
C PRO A 559 7.68 -2.21 -22.75
N ILE A 560 7.23 -0.98 -23.06
CA ILE A 560 6.63 -0.61 -24.35
C ILE A 560 7.60 0.13 -25.28
N SER A 561 8.86 0.31 -24.88
CA SER A 561 9.87 0.95 -25.72
C SER A 561 10.34 0.04 -26.84
N ASN A 562 10.75 0.66 -27.94
CA ASN A 562 11.45 -0.01 -29.05
C ASN A 562 12.96 0.35 -29.06
N ILE A 563 13.44 1.02 -28.02
CA ILE A 563 14.83 1.46 -27.87
C ILE A 563 15.54 0.46 -26.94
N PRO A 564 16.54 -0.31 -27.39
CA PRO A 564 17.18 -1.35 -26.56
C PRO A 564 17.72 -0.85 -25.21
N ASN A 565 18.29 0.36 -25.17
CA ASN A 565 18.82 0.97 -23.96
C ASN A 565 17.74 1.39 -22.95
N GLU A 566 16.46 1.34 -23.29
CA GLU A 566 15.34 1.51 -22.35
C GLU A 566 14.76 0.17 -21.88
N LEU A 567 15.31 -0.96 -22.36
CA LEU A 567 14.86 -2.32 -22.03
C LEU A 567 15.89 -3.11 -21.21
N SER A 568 17.08 -2.57 -20.97
CA SER A 568 18.13 -3.23 -20.19
C SER A 568 18.93 -2.23 -19.38
N TYR A 569 19.40 -2.64 -18.20
CA TYR A 569 20.30 -1.85 -17.36
C TYR A 569 21.36 -2.75 -16.71
N THR A 570 22.61 -2.32 -16.76
CA THR A 570 23.75 -3.03 -16.19
C THR A 570 24.27 -2.28 -14.96
N ILE A 571 24.27 -2.97 -13.81
CA ILE A 571 25.04 -2.57 -12.64
C ILE A 571 26.47 -3.05 -12.88
N GLU A 572 27.29 -2.17 -13.45
CA GLU A 572 28.72 -2.43 -13.67
C GLU A 572 29.44 -2.68 -12.35
N ARG A 573 30.41 -3.61 -12.35
CA ARG A 573 31.27 -3.90 -11.20
C ARG A 573 30.46 -4.16 -9.91
N TYR A 574 29.50 -5.07 -9.97
CA TYR A 574 28.59 -5.37 -8.86
C TYR A 574 29.37 -5.66 -7.56
N GLY A 575 29.07 -4.93 -6.49
CA GLY A 575 29.82 -5.04 -5.23
C GLY A 575 31.30 -4.61 -5.32
N GLY A 576 31.66 -3.77 -6.29
CA GLY A 576 33.05 -3.41 -6.59
C GLY A 576 33.87 -4.51 -7.27
N THR A 577 33.27 -5.69 -7.53
CA THR A 577 33.94 -6.84 -8.16
C THR A 577 34.25 -6.61 -9.65
N GLN A 578 34.72 -7.65 -10.33
CA GLN A 578 34.86 -7.64 -11.79
C GLN A 578 33.57 -8.02 -12.53
N PHE A 579 32.53 -8.49 -11.84
CA PHE A 579 31.35 -9.03 -12.51
C PHE A 579 30.28 -7.95 -12.66
N ASP A 580 29.65 -7.92 -13.83
CA ASP A 580 28.53 -7.04 -14.12
C ASP A 580 27.21 -7.79 -13.88
N VAL A 581 26.20 -7.08 -13.39
CA VAL A 581 24.85 -7.62 -13.23
C VAL A 581 23.89 -6.86 -14.14
N THR A 582 23.42 -7.53 -15.18
CA THR A 582 22.50 -6.97 -16.17
C THR A 582 21.07 -7.42 -15.90
N ILE A 583 20.15 -6.46 -15.90
CA ILE A 583 18.71 -6.66 -15.76
C ILE A 583 18.06 -6.34 -17.11
N ASP A 584 17.65 -7.38 -17.84
CA ASP A 584 16.92 -7.26 -19.10
C ASP A 584 15.40 -7.35 -18.87
N PHE A 585 14.62 -6.52 -19.54
CA PHE A 585 13.21 -6.78 -19.82
C PHE A 585 13.10 -7.81 -20.96
N ILE A 586 12.26 -8.84 -20.77
CA ILE A 586 12.09 -9.94 -21.72
C ILE A 586 10.71 -9.92 -22.39
N SER A 587 9.63 -9.87 -21.62
CA SER A 587 8.27 -9.89 -22.19
C SER A 587 7.21 -9.34 -21.23
N ILE A 588 6.07 -8.95 -21.81
CA ILE A 588 4.82 -8.67 -21.08
C ILE A 588 3.88 -9.85 -21.32
N SER A 589 3.23 -10.34 -20.27
CA SER A 589 2.20 -11.37 -20.34
C SER A 589 1.05 -11.09 -19.34
N GLY A 590 0.23 -12.11 -19.06
CA GLY A 590 -0.99 -11.96 -18.24
C GLY A 590 -2.16 -11.28 -18.97
N ASN A 591 -3.31 -11.23 -18.30
CA ASN A 591 -4.45 -10.43 -18.77
C ASN A 591 -4.10 -8.93 -18.64
N GLN A 592 -4.51 -8.10 -19.60
CA GLN A 592 -4.31 -6.64 -19.56
C GLN A 592 -2.86 -6.15 -19.27
N ASN A 593 -1.82 -6.92 -19.63
CA ASN A 593 -0.40 -6.55 -19.46
C ASN A 593 0.07 -6.45 -17.99
N GLN A 594 -0.39 -7.38 -17.15
CA GLN A 594 -0.14 -7.41 -15.70
C GLN A 594 1.24 -7.98 -15.31
N ASP A 595 1.76 -8.96 -16.07
CA ASP A 595 2.95 -9.73 -15.68
C ASP A 595 4.15 -9.32 -16.56
N ILE A 596 5.27 -8.93 -15.94
CA ILE A 596 6.52 -8.53 -16.62
C ILE A 596 7.62 -9.56 -16.36
N THR A 597 8.08 -10.24 -17.41
CA THR A 597 9.26 -11.10 -17.30
C THR A 597 10.53 -10.26 -17.43
N ILE A 598 11.41 -10.34 -16.43
CA ILE A 598 12.79 -9.84 -16.49
C ILE A 598 13.78 -11.00 -16.44
N ARG A 599 15.02 -10.75 -16.85
CA ARG A 599 16.15 -11.66 -16.67
C ARG A 599 17.29 -10.93 -15.97
N VAL A 600 17.81 -11.53 -14.90
CA VAL A 600 19.02 -11.09 -14.22
C VAL A 600 20.17 -11.99 -14.66
N THR A 601 21.23 -11.41 -15.21
CA THR A 601 22.43 -12.12 -15.68
C THR A 601 23.65 -11.59 -14.95
N THR A 602 24.43 -12.48 -14.33
CA THR A 602 25.75 -12.16 -13.77
C THR A 602 26.81 -12.57 -14.80
N SER A 603 27.71 -11.67 -15.21
CA SER A 603 28.81 -12.04 -16.11
C SER A 603 29.74 -13.08 -15.47
N ASP A 604 30.32 -13.97 -16.28
CA ASP A 604 31.49 -14.78 -15.96
C ASP A 604 32.81 -14.07 -16.33
N ASP A 605 32.75 -13.14 -17.28
CA ASP A 605 33.85 -12.29 -17.71
C ASP A 605 33.94 -10.96 -16.89
N PRO A 606 35.13 -10.31 -16.85
CA PRO A 606 35.32 -8.98 -16.28
C PRO A 606 34.47 -7.90 -16.99
N PRO A 607 34.35 -6.66 -16.45
CA PRO A 607 33.29 -5.75 -16.84
C PRO A 607 33.34 -5.42 -18.33
N THR A 608 32.20 -5.56 -19.01
CA THR A 608 32.12 -5.25 -20.44
C THR A 608 31.99 -3.75 -20.68
N SER A 609 33.06 -3.02 -20.33
CA SER A 609 33.35 -1.75 -20.98
C SER A 609 33.30 -1.92 -22.50
N SER A 610 32.84 -0.89 -23.21
CA SER A 610 32.69 -0.89 -24.68
C SER A 610 33.90 -1.52 -25.37
N PRO A 611 33.69 -2.34 -26.42
CA PRO A 611 34.45 -3.57 -26.68
C PRO A 611 35.96 -3.42 -26.50
N THR A 612 36.47 -3.95 -25.38
CA THR A 612 37.91 -4.07 -25.14
C THR A 612 38.49 -5.11 -26.10
N GLN A 613 39.11 -4.65 -27.18
CA GLN A 613 39.71 -5.53 -28.17
C GLN A 613 40.92 -6.27 -27.56
N SER A 614 40.93 -7.60 -27.70
CA SER A 614 42.03 -8.46 -27.27
C SER A 614 43.38 -7.92 -27.75
N CYS A 615 44.38 -7.89 -26.85
CA CYS A 615 45.77 -7.60 -27.20
C CYS A 615 46.40 -8.64 -28.14
N LEU A 616 45.74 -9.78 -28.33
CA LEU A 616 46.15 -10.92 -29.12
C LEU A 616 45.06 -11.26 -30.13
N ASP A 617 45.23 -10.77 -31.36
CA ASP A 617 44.61 -11.38 -32.54
C ASP A 617 45.69 -11.52 -33.64
N ASP A 618 46.25 -12.72 -33.74
CA ASP A 618 47.34 -13.08 -34.67
C ASP A 618 46.77 -13.47 -36.06
N SER A 619 45.54 -13.04 -36.38
CA SER A 619 44.84 -13.42 -37.61
C SER A 619 45.08 -12.48 -38.80
N ASP A 620 45.53 -11.24 -38.57
CA ASP A 620 45.83 -10.27 -39.64
C ASP A 620 47.33 -10.06 -39.85
N ASN A 621 47.77 -10.23 -41.10
CA ASN A 621 49.18 -10.18 -41.53
C ASN A 621 49.76 -8.74 -41.62
N ASP A 622 49.32 -7.82 -40.74
CA ASP A 622 49.71 -6.39 -40.74
C ASP A 622 50.19 -5.85 -39.37
N GLY A 623 50.65 -6.73 -38.47
CA GLY A 623 51.56 -6.38 -37.35
C GLY A 623 51.07 -5.29 -36.37
N SER A 624 49.76 -5.18 -36.17
CA SER A 624 49.12 -4.03 -35.52
C SER A 624 48.73 -4.25 -34.05
N ASN A 625 49.63 -4.76 -33.20
CA ASN A 625 49.38 -4.92 -31.76
C ASN A 625 48.99 -3.57 -31.09
N GLY A 626 48.07 -3.57 -30.12
CA GLY A 626 47.84 -2.40 -29.26
C GLY A 626 49.05 -2.03 -28.40
N GLY A 627 49.05 -0.83 -27.82
CA GLY A 627 50.04 -0.42 -26.82
C GLY A 627 49.70 -0.99 -25.45
N ARG A 628 50.66 -1.65 -24.80
CA ARG A 628 50.42 -2.43 -23.57
C ARG A 628 50.66 -1.61 -22.31
N PHE A 629 49.60 -1.10 -21.69
CA PHE A 629 49.67 -0.25 -20.49
C PHE A 629 49.61 -1.04 -19.17
N LYS A 630 50.46 -0.67 -18.22
CA LYS A 630 50.44 -1.16 -16.84
C LYS A 630 50.58 0.00 -15.86
N LEU A 631 49.86 -0.03 -14.74
CA LEU A 631 50.08 0.86 -13.60
C LEU A 631 50.59 0.07 -12.40
N GLU A 632 51.51 0.66 -11.64
CA GLU A 632 51.85 0.26 -10.27
C GLU A 632 51.51 1.44 -9.35
N LEU A 633 50.71 1.21 -8.30
CA LEU A 633 50.24 2.24 -7.36
C LEU A 633 50.38 1.71 -5.94
N LEU A 634 51.22 2.33 -5.12
CA LEU A 634 51.24 2.12 -3.67
C LEU A 634 50.42 3.22 -3.01
N THR A 635 49.39 2.85 -2.25
CA THR A 635 48.66 3.76 -1.36
C THR A 635 49.42 3.99 -0.06
N ASP A 636 49.13 5.09 0.62
CA ASP A 636 49.53 5.41 1.99
C ASP A 636 48.55 4.79 3.01
N GLU A 637 48.62 5.19 4.29
CA GLU A 637 47.70 4.74 5.34
C GLU A 637 46.22 5.14 5.10
N PHE A 638 45.93 6.03 4.14
CA PHE A 638 44.58 6.50 3.82
C PHE A 638 44.09 6.13 2.42
N GLY A 639 44.60 5.07 1.80
CA GLY A 639 44.21 4.63 0.45
C GLY A 639 42.70 4.58 0.10
N SER A 640 41.78 4.62 1.06
CA SER A 640 40.33 4.69 0.81
C SER A 640 39.87 5.93 0.03
N GLU A 641 40.63 7.02 0.07
CA GLU A 641 40.36 8.25 -0.68
C GLU A 641 41.07 8.32 -2.03
N THR A 642 42.14 7.55 -2.21
CA THR A 642 42.85 7.44 -3.49
C THR A 642 41.97 6.82 -4.56
N SER A 643 41.86 7.47 -5.72
CA SER A 643 41.26 6.90 -6.94
C SER A 643 42.00 7.36 -8.19
N TRP A 644 41.90 6.63 -9.29
CA TRP A 644 42.55 7.01 -10.55
C TRP A 644 41.78 6.56 -11.80
N SER A 645 42.09 7.15 -12.94
CA SER A 645 41.45 6.86 -14.22
C SER A 645 42.38 7.07 -15.42
N ILE A 646 41.98 6.56 -16.58
CA ILE A 646 42.59 6.82 -17.89
C ILE A 646 41.50 7.28 -18.85
N GLN A 647 41.73 8.40 -19.55
CA GLN A 647 40.82 8.95 -20.57
C GLN A 647 41.53 9.15 -21.91
N ASN A 648 40.82 9.06 -23.04
CA ASN A 648 41.38 9.47 -24.34
C ASN A 648 41.36 11.01 -24.46
N THR A 649 42.47 11.62 -24.89
CA THR A 649 42.65 13.08 -25.03
C THR A 649 41.62 13.78 -25.92
N ARG A 650 40.91 13.07 -26.81
CA ARG A 650 39.85 13.63 -27.66
C ARG A 650 38.51 13.85 -26.95
N SER A 651 38.34 13.26 -25.78
CA SER A 651 37.05 13.15 -25.07
C SER A 651 37.18 13.42 -23.57
N VAL A 652 38.22 14.18 -23.16
CA VAL A 652 38.47 14.48 -21.74
C VAL A 652 37.29 15.23 -21.14
N GLY A 653 36.73 14.71 -20.04
CA GLY A 653 35.54 15.27 -19.40
C GLY A 653 34.18 14.85 -20.00
N THR A 654 34.13 13.80 -20.83
CA THR A 654 32.87 13.18 -21.28
C THR A 654 32.80 11.71 -20.88
N ASN A 655 31.59 11.17 -20.68
CA ASN A 655 31.38 9.75 -20.35
C ASN A 655 32.05 8.81 -21.37
N ASP A 656 31.92 9.12 -22.65
CA ASP A 656 32.50 8.37 -23.77
C ASP A 656 34.05 8.47 -23.85
N GLY A 657 34.68 9.22 -22.92
CA GLY A 657 36.13 9.45 -22.89
C GLY A 657 36.90 8.55 -21.94
N TYR A 658 36.22 7.91 -20.97
CA TYR A 658 36.88 7.01 -20.01
C TYR A 658 37.24 5.68 -20.66
N VAL A 659 38.50 5.32 -20.50
CA VAL A 659 39.09 4.07 -20.97
C VAL A 659 39.18 3.09 -19.79
N TYR A 660 39.50 3.61 -18.60
CA TYR A 660 39.47 2.87 -17.35
C TYR A 660 39.24 3.81 -16.16
N GLN A 661 38.58 3.33 -15.12
CA GLN A 661 38.51 3.96 -13.80
C GLN A 661 38.81 2.91 -12.72
N SER A 662 39.54 3.29 -11.68
CA SER A 662 39.86 2.42 -10.56
C SER A 662 38.64 2.15 -9.68
N PRO A 663 38.63 1.06 -8.90
CA PRO A 663 37.79 0.98 -7.71
C PRO A 663 38.05 2.18 -6.79
N ILE A 664 37.01 2.63 -6.10
CA ILE A 664 37.07 3.60 -5.00
C ILE A 664 37.23 2.80 -3.69
N GLY A 665 37.87 3.37 -2.66
CA GLY A 665 38.02 2.69 -1.38
C GLY A 665 39.17 1.68 -1.37
N LEU A 666 40.32 2.05 -1.94
CA LEU A 666 41.51 1.20 -1.92
C LEU A 666 41.95 0.96 -0.46
N LYS A 667 42.50 -0.22 -0.16
CA LYS A 667 43.10 -0.52 1.14
C LYS A 667 44.36 0.31 1.39
N GLU A 668 44.54 0.70 2.65
CA GLU A 668 45.74 1.30 3.23
C GLU A 668 47.02 0.51 2.93
N SER A 669 48.13 1.23 2.73
CA SER A 669 49.51 0.72 2.59
C SER A 669 49.67 -0.45 1.60
N LYS A 670 48.86 -0.48 0.53
CA LYS A 670 48.80 -1.61 -0.41
C LYS A 670 49.33 -1.23 -1.79
N LEU A 671 50.24 -2.06 -2.30
CA LEU A 671 50.63 -2.02 -3.71
C LEU A 671 49.53 -2.68 -4.57
N TYR A 672 49.01 -1.90 -5.51
CA TYR A 672 48.16 -2.33 -6.60
C TYR A 672 48.99 -2.44 -7.87
N ILE A 673 48.77 -3.51 -8.62
CA ILE A 673 49.23 -3.65 -9.99
C ILE A 673 47.99 -3.70 -10.87
N PHE A 674 47.95 -2.87 -11.90
CA PHE A 674 46.90 -2.90 -12.89
C PHE A 674 47.46 -3.20 -14.29
N PRO A 675 46.88 -4.15 -15.04
CA PRO A 675 45.92 -5.17 -14.56
C PRO A 675 46.58 -6.19 -13.62
N ASP A 676 45.78 -6.81 -12.73
CA ASP A 676 46.22 -7.69 -11.63
C ASP A 676 46.26 -9.19 -12.02
N TYR A 677 46.43 -9.51 -13.31
CA TYR A 677 46.40 -10.87 -13.84
C TYR A 677 47.75 -11.32 -14.40
N ASP A 678 48.02 -12.62 -14.30
CA ASP A 678 49.35 -13.24 -14.46
C ASP A 678 49.93 -13.28 -15.90
N ASN A 679 49.29 -12.62 -16.88
CA ASN A 679 49.87 -12.14 -18.16
C ASN A 679 48.78 -11.48 -19.04
N ASP A 680 48.59 -10.17 -18.95
CA ASP A 680 48.86 -9.23 -20.06
C ASP A 680 48.39 -7.81 -19.69
N SER A 681 49.06 -6.80 -20.26
CA SER A 681 48.79 -5.39 -19.99
C SER A 681 47.48 -4.89 -20.60
N TYR A 682 46.92 -3.80 -20.05
CA TYR A 682 45.71 -3.17 -20.60
C TYR A 682 45.98 -2.56 -21.99
N CYS A 683 45.17 -2.89 -23.01
CA CYS A 683 45.42 -2.44 -24.38
C CYS A 683 44.91 -1.04 -24.68
N LEU A 684 45.82 -0.18 -25.16
CA LEU A 684 45.55 1.16 -25.63
C LEU A 684 45.74 1.26 -27.16
N GLN A 685 44.92 2.05 -27.82
CA GLN A 685 44.91 2.19 -29.28
C GLN A 685 46.16 2.96 -29.77
N LYS A 686 46.82 2.44 -30.81
CA LYS A 686 47.99 3.09 -31.44
C LYS A 686 47.62 4.40 -32.12
N GLY A 687 48.50 5.39 -32.00
CA GLY A 687 48.32 6.74 -32.56
C GLY A 687 47.45 7.65 -31.69
N GLU A 688 46.90 7.13 -30.59
CA GLU A 688 46.09 7.89 -29.64
C GLU A 688 46.94 8.43 -28.49
N CYS A 689 46.42 9.49 -27.87
CA CYS A 689 46.96 10.03 -26.63
C CYS A 689 45.93 9.88 -25.50
N TYR A 690 46.44 9.63 -24.31
CA TYR A 690 45.70 9.31 -23.11
C TYR A 690 46.13 10.17 -21.94
N VAL A 691 45.20 10.37 -21.01
CA VAL A 691 45.36 11.15 -19.79
C VAL A 691 45.14 10.19 -18.62
N PHE A 692 46.20 9.88 -17.89
CA PHE A 692 46.10 9.29 -16.55
C PHE A 692 45.78 10.40 -15.56
N TYR A 693 44.79 10.20 -14.71
CA TYR A 693 44.40 11.13 -13.66
C TYR A 693 44.31 10.38 -12.34
N ILE A 694 45.04 10.82 -11.31
CA ILE A 694 44.94 10.33 -9.94
C ILE A 694 44.33 11.42 -9.07
N GLN A 695 43.52 11.02 -8.10
CA GLN A 695 42.77 11.89 -7.19
C GLN A 695 42.97 11.42 -5.76
N ASP A 696 42.92 12.39 -4.87
CA ASP A 696 42.83 12.20 -3.43
C ASP A 696 41.70 13.10 -2.89
N ALA A 697 40.96 12.63 -1.87
CA ALA A 697 39.68 13.23 -1.47
C ALA A 697 39.81 14.27 -0.35
N PHE A 698 40.72 14.09 0.61
CA PHE A 698 41.08 15.13 1.58
C PHE A 698 41.98 16.21 0.97
N GLY A 699 42.78 15.85 -0.04
CA GLY A 699 43.60 16.76 -0.81
C GLY A 699 44.99 17.00 -0.23
N ASP A 700 45.50 16.05 0.56
CA ASP A 700 46.88 15.98 1.05
C ASP A 700 47.76 14.96 0.28
N GLY A 701 47.18 14.19 -0.64
CA GLY A 701 47.91 13.40 -1.64
C GLY A 701 47.88 11.90 -1.35
N ILE A 702 49.00 11.22 -1.58
CA ILE A 702 49.19 9.80 -1.17
C ILE A 702 50.56 9.57 -0.53
N CYS A 703 51.03 10.54 0.26
CA CYS A 703 52.42 10.63 0.69
C CYS A 703 52.56 11.09 2.14
N CYS A 704 53.84 11.21 2.53
CA CYS A 704 54.33 12.26 3.40
C CYS A 704 54.44 11.89 4.89
N GLY A 705 55.26 10.87 5.16
CA GLY A 705 55.96 10.72 6.42
C GLY A 705 55.23 9.87 7.46
N ASP A 706 54.54 10.51 8.41
CA ASP A 706 53.92 9.82 9.55
C ASP A 706 52.68 8.99 9.15
N TYR A 707 52.22 9.09 7.89
CA TYR A 707 51.05 8.40 7.33
C TYR A 707 51.39 7.46 6.14
N GLY A 708 52.68 7.21 5.88
CA GLY A 708 53.14 6.33 4.80
C GLY A 708 53.51 7.07 3.51
N ASP A 709 54.43 6.47 2.75
CA ASP A 709 54.96 7.03 1.49
C ASP A 709 54.45 6.21 0.29
N GLY A 710 53.24 6.54 -0.18
CA GLY A 710 52.69 6.02 -1.43
C GLY A 710 53.38 6.59 -2.68
N TYR A 711 53.12 5.99 -3.84
CA TYR A 711 53.66 6.43 -5.13
C TYR A 711 52.88 5.79 -6.29
N TYR A 712 53.02 6.32 -7.51
CA TYR A 712 52.44 5.69 -8.70
C TYR A 712 53.39 5.70 -9.90
N LYS A 713 53.26 4.71 -10.78
CA LYS A 713 54.08 4.51 -12.00
C LYS A 713 53.27 3.94 -13.14
N GLY A 714 53.32 4.59 -14.29
CA GLY A 714 52.75 4.09 -15.55
C GLY A 714 53.82 3.51 -16.45
N PHE A 715 53.53 2.37 -17.09
CA PHE A 715 54.37 1.72 -18.08
C PHE A 715 53.60 1.51 -19.38
N LEU A 716 54.27 1.65 -20.53
CA LEU A 716 53.76 1.31 -21.85
C LEU A 716 54.75 0.39 -22.56
N ASP A 717 54.29 -0.79 -22.99
CA ASP A 717 55.11 -1.86 -23.57
C ASP A 717 56.31 -2.26 -22.69
N GLY A 718 56.16 -2.14 -21.37
CA GLY A 718 57.19 -2.42 -20.36
C GLY A 718 58.20 -1.27 -20.14
N VAL A 719 58.00 -0.11 -20.76
CA VAL A 719 58.81 1.10 -20.54
C VAL A 719 58.07 2.05 -19.62
N GLU A 720 58.70 2.52 -18.54
CA GLU A 720 58.14 3.53 -17.63
C GLU A 720 57.92 4.85 -18.40
N ILE A 721 56.66 5.33 -18.43
CA ILE A 721 56.22 6.53 -19.15
C ILE A 721 55.91 7.71 -18.22
N PHE A 722 55.56 7.44 -16.97
CA PHE A 722 55.42 8.44 -15.91
C PHE A 722 55.62 7.81 -14.53
N THR A 723 56.04 8.63 -13.56
CA THR A 723 56.09 8.30 -12.14
C THR A 723 55.68 9.54 -11.35
N GLY A 724 55.00 9.36 -10.23
CA GLY A 724 54.80 10.38 -9.20
C GLY A 724 55.14 9.81 -7.82
N ASP A 725 55.65 10.66 -6.95
CA ASP A 725 56.08 10.36 -5.57
C ASP A 725 54.95 10.60 -4.53
N GLY A 726 53.74 10.88 -5.00
CA GLY A 726 52.56 11.07 -4.17
C GLY A 726 52.36 12.49 -3.63
N GLU A 727 53.32 13.41 -3.83
CA GLU A 727 53.23 14.82 -3.41
C GLU A 727 52.29 15.64 -4.32
N PHE A 728 50.98 15.39 -4.23
CA PHE A 728 49.94 16.19 -4.90
C PHE A 728 48.85 16.64 -3.92
N GLY A 729 47.95 17.53 -4.37
CA GLY A 729 46.80 17.99 -3.59
C GLY A 729 45.61 17.04 -3.76
N SER A 730 44.46 17.54 -4.20
CA SER A 730 43.29 16.71 -4.55
C SER A 730 43.44 15.88 -5.84
N GLY A 731 44.56 16.01 -6.56
CA GLY A 731 44.87 15.15 -7.69
C GLY A 731 46.02 15.63 -8.58
N GLU A 732 46.47 14.74 -9.46
CA GLU A 732 47.55 14.96 -10.42
C GLU A 732 47.24 14.28 -11.78
N THR A 733 47.72 14.86 -12.88
CA THR A 733 47.41 14.42 -14.25
C THR A 733 48.66 14.19 -15.07
N GLN A 734 48.79 13.00 -15.68
CA GLN A 734 49.88 12.64 -16.59
C GLN A 734 49.36 12.30 -17.99
N THR A 735 49.90 12.96 -19.02
CA THR A 735 49.51 12.74 -20.42
C THR A 735 50.58 11.97 -21.18
N PHE A 736 50.17 10.93 -21.92
CA PHE A 736 51.06 10.07 -22.71
C PHE A 736 50.41 9.66 -24.03
N CYS A 737 51.18 9.13 -24.98
CA CYS A 737 50.66 8.71 -26.29
C CYS A 737 51.22 7.36 -26.72
N VAL A 738 50.41 6.57 -27.42
CA VAL A 738 50.80 5.26 -27.93
C VAL A 738 51.43 5.40 -29.33
N PRO A 739 52.71 5.04 -29.52
CA PRO A 739 53.40 5.27 -30.78
C PRO A 739 52.92 4.34 -31.91
N VAL A 740 52.78 4.90 -33.12
CA VAL A 740 52.55 4.12 -34.35
C VAL A 740 53.90 3.56 -34.84
N PRO A 741 54.01 2.27 -35.20
CA PRO A 741 55.24 1.71 -35.73
C PRO A 741 55.57 2.34 -37.10
N THR A 742 56.70 3.03 -37.19
CA THR A 742 57.23 3.53 -38.47
C THR A 742 57.75 2.35 -39.30
N PRO A 743 57.38 2.21 -40.59
CA PRO A 743 57.82 1.07 -41.40
C PRO A 743 59.36 1.05 -41.56
N VAL A 744 59.97 -0.05 -41.11
CA VAL A 744 61.41 -0.28 -41.19
C VAL A 744 61.81 -0.57 -42.66
N PRO A 745 62.92 0.00 -43.20
CA PRO A 745 63.33 -0.23 -44.58
C PRO A 745 63.68 -1.70 -44.86
N THR A 746 63.24 -2.20 -46.01
CA THR A 746 63.20 -3.61 -46.40
C THR A 746 64.59 -4.29 -46.52
N PRO A 747 64.83 -5.43 -45.84
CA PRO A 747 66.06 -6.23 -46.00
C PRO A 747 65.97 -7.29 -47.12
N VAL A 748 67.15 -7.80 -47.52
CA VAL A 748 67.44 -8.70 -48.67
C VAL A 748 67.39 -10.19 -48.24
N PRO A 749 67.03 -11.16 -49.12
CA PRO A 749 66.57 -12.50 -48.68
C PRO A 749 67.62 -13.57 -48.28
N THR A 750 67.07 -14.62 -47.68
CA THR A 750 67.60 -15.78 -46.91
C THR A 750 68.56 -16.75 -47.63
N PRO A 751 69.25 -17.64 -46.88
CA PRO A 751 68.88 -19.08 -46.98
C PRO A 751 68.90 -19.91 -45.66
N VAL A 752 68.39 -21.15 -45.75
CA VAL A 752 68.02 -22.17 -44.72
C VAL A 752 68.98 -23.41 -44.84
N PRO A 753 68.88 -24.62 -44.16
CA PRO A 753 67.91 -25.16 -43.17
C PRO A 753 68.42 -26.17 -42.06
N THR A 754 67.46 -26.74 -41.27
CA THR A 754 67.41 -28.13 -40.69
C THR A 754 68.27 -28.54 -39.42
N PRO A 755 68.00 -29.66 -38.66
CA PRO A 755 66.78 -29.94 -37.83
C PRO A 755 66.92 -30.88 -36.55
N VAL A 756 65.86 -31.02 -35.70
CA VAL A 756 65.51 -32.11 -34.67
C VAL A 756 66.54 -32.53 -33.56
N PRO A 757 66.26 -33.45 -32.55
CA PRO A 757 65.00 -34.02 -31.95
C PRO A 757 64.94 -34.27 -30.38
N THR A 758 63.74 -34.59 -29.84
CA THR A 758 63.43 -35.45 -28.63
C THR A 758 63.94 -35.04 -27.21
N SER A 759 63.42 -35.50 -26.04
CA SER A 759 62.37 -36.49 -25.62
C SER A 759 61.85 -36.23 -24.17
N SER A 760 60.73 -36.86 -23.80
CA SER A 760 60.20 -37.11 -22.43
C SER A 760 60.96 -38.26 -21.70
N PRO A 761 60.54 -38.91 -20.56
CA PRO A 761 59.35 -38.80 -19.67
C PRO A 761 59.61 -38.99 -18.13
N THR A 762 58.61 -39.49 -17.36
CA THR A 762 58.63 -40.18 -16.02
C THR A 762 58.31 -39.25 -14.82
N ASP A 763 57.17 -39.32 -14.10
CA ASP A 763 56.38 -40.39 -13.42
C ASP A 763 56.75 -40.58 -11.91
N GLY A 764 55.73 -40.81 -11.05
CA GLY A 764 55.84 -40.95 -9.58
C GLY A 764 54.52 -40.66 -8.84
N ALA A 765 53.88 -41.69 -8.24
CA ALA A 765 52.46 -41.68 -7.85
C ALA A 765 52.13 -42.02 -6.38
N ALA A 766 50.89 -41.68 -5.97
CA ALA A 766 50.07 -42.25 -4.87
C ALA A 766 50.57 -42.00 -3.40
N ILE A 767 49.81 -42.20 -2.30
CA ILE A 767 48.79 -43.22 -1.92
C ILE A 767 47.80 -42.68 -0.83
N ASP A 768 46.49 -43.06 -0.95
CA ASP A 768 45.40 -43.44 0.01
C ASP A 768 45.53 -43.12 1.55
N VAL A 769 44.50 -42.92 2.40
CA VAL A 769 43.22 -43.68 2.56
C VAL A 769 42.01 -42.89 3.16
N ARG A 770 40.81 -43.21 2.62
CA ARG A 770 39.37 -43.12 3.05
C ARG A 770 38.95 -42.97 4.54
N GLY A 771 37.70 -42.49 4.71
CA GLY A 771 36.67 -43.06 5.61
C GLY A 771 35.88 -42.03 6.44
N GLY A 772 34.54 -42.06 6.50
CA GLY A 772 33.53 -42.91 5.85
C GLY A 772 32.12 -42.58 6.35
N ASP A 773 31.11 -42.86 5.53
CA ASP A 773 29.73 -42.38 5.71
C ASP A 773 28.86 -43.42 6.45
N GLU A 774 28.03 -42.98 7.40
CA GLU A 774 26.91 -43.78 7.93
C GLU A 774 25.67 -42.87 8.16
N GLU A 775 24.72 -42.93 7.24
CA GLU A 775 23.32 -42.59 7.51
C GLU A 775 22.68 -43.74 8.32
N ASN A 776 21.79 -43.43 9.28
CA ASN A 776 20.39 -43.86 9.14
C ASN A 776 19.41 -43.21 10.14
N ASP A 777 18.25 -42.82 9.59
CA ASP A 777 16.89 -42.83 10.12
C ASP A 777 16.58 -42.59 11.61
N ARG A 778 15.74 -41.58 11.84
CA ARG A 778 14.72 -41.61 12.91
C ARG A 778 13.36 -41.99 12.32
N PHE A 779 13.05 -43.28 12.40
CA PHE A 779 11.69 -43.79 12.23
C PHE A 779 10.75 -43.17 13.28
N PHE A 780 9.67 -42.53 12.83
CA PHE A 780 8.48 -42.32 13.67
C PHE A 780 7.48 -43.46 13.37
N SER A 781 6.93 -44.06 14.43
CA SER A 781 5.92 -45.12 14.30
C SER A 781 4.57 -44.54 13.86
N PRO A 782 3.75 -45.30 13.11
CA PRO A 782 2.38 -44.88 12.80
C PRO A 782 1.54 -44.79 14.09
N ILE A 783 0.71 -43.76 14.17
CA ILE A 783 -0.19 -43.50 15.31
C ILE A 783 -1.27 -44.59 15.35
N GLY A 784 -1.63 -45.02 16.56
CA GLY A 784 -2.64 -46.06 16.79
C GLY A 784 -4.06 -45.51 16.93
N PRO A 785 -5.10 -46.34 16.75
CA PRO A 785 -6.49 -45.88 16.63
C PRO A 785 -7.15 -45.29 17.89
N GLU A 786 -6.46 -45.26 19.05
CA GLU A 786 -6.93 -44.54 20.26
C GLU A 786 -6.43 -43.08 20.35
N GLU A 787 -5.55 -42.64 19.44
CA GLU A 787 -5.03 -41.26 19.36
C GLU A 787 -5.51 -40.52 18.08
N CYS A 788 -6.59 -41.01 17.46
CA CYS A 788 -7.23 -40.38 16.30
C CYS A 788 -8.22 -39.29 16.75
N PRO A 789 -8.17 -38.08 16.18
CA PRO A 789 -9.20 -37.05 16.44
C PRO A 789 -10.54 -37.47 15.82
N ASP A 790 -11.65 -37.19 16.52
CA ASP A 790 -12.98 -37.55 16.06
C ASP A 790 -13.33 -36.85 14.73
N ASP A 791 -13.80 -37.65 13.77
CA ASP A 791 -14.19 -37.17 12.42
C ASP A 791 -15.53 -36.41 12.40
N ILE A 792 -16.26 -36.39 13.53
CA ILE A 792 -17.48 -35.59 13.73
C ILE A 792 -17.30 -34.80 15.03
N LEU A 793 -17.26 -33.46 14.94
CA LEU A 793 -17.01 -32.58 16.07
C LEU A 793 -18.14 -31.58 16.25
N LEU A 794 -18.78 -31.58 17.43
CA LEU A 794 -19.78 -30.58 17.80
C LEU A 794 -19.09 -29.24 18.13
N ILE A 795 -19.05 -28.33 17.16
CA ILE A 795 -18.41 -27.01 17.26
C ILE A 795 -19.18 -26.12 18.25
N LYS A 796 -20.52 -26.15 18.16
CA LYS A 796 -21.40 -25.26 18.93
C LYS A 796 -22.74 -25.92 19.22
N HIS A 797 -23.23 -25.71 20.43
CA HIS A 797 -24.58 -26.08 20.86
C HIS A 797 -25.23 -24.86 21.51
N ASP A 798 -26.34 -24.38 20.94
CA ASP A 798 -27.18 -23.34 21.54
C ASP A 798 -28.44 -24.01 22.10
N GLY A 799 -28.44 -24.28 23.40
CA GLY A 799 -29.50 -24.97 24.13
C GLY A 799 -28.96 -25.60 25.42
N VAL A 800 -29.80 -26.38 26.10
CA VAL A 800 -29.42 -27.19 27.27
C VAL A 800 -29.70 -28.68 27.09
N THR A 801 -30.52 -29.06 26.10
CA THR A 801 -30.76 -30.45 25.73
C THR A 801 -29.48 -31.06 25.16
N THR A 802 -28.95 -32.08 25.82
CA THR A 802 -27.65 -32.67 25.46
C THR A 802 -27.68 -33.37 24.11
N PHE A 803 -26.71 -33.09 23.24
CA PHE A 803 -26.50 -33.78 21.97
C PHE A 803 -26.25 -35.30 22.19
N PRO A 804 -27.11 -36.21 21.68
CA PRO A 804 -26.85 -37.65 21.73
C PRO A 804 -25.73 -38.03 20.75
N ALA A 805 -24.78 -38.86 21.18
CA ALA A 805 -23.60 -39.21 20.37
C ALA A 805 -23.93 -39.83 19.00
N ASP A 806 -24.96 -40.68 18.92
CA ASP A 806 -25.34 -41.39 17.69
C ASP A 806 -26.25 -40.56 16.75
N THR A 807 -26.37 -39.24 16.95
CA THR A 807 -27.30 -38.37 16.20
C THR A 807 -26.81 -38.05 14.78
N VAL A 808 -25.49 -38.01 14.55
CA VAL A 808 -24.92 -37.84 13.20
C VAL A 808 -23.89 -38.93 12.97
N ARG A 809 -24.01 -39.65 11.85
CA ARG A 809 -23.07 -40.70 11.45
C ARG A 809 -22.66 -40.57 9.99
N ILE A 810 -21.37 -40.73 9.70
CA ILE A 810 -20.87 -40.74 8.31
C ILE A 810 -21.31 -42.05 7.65
N ILE A 811 -22.00 -41.95 6.50
CA ILE A 811 -22.37 -43.09 5.65
C ILE A 811 -21.26 -43.35 4.62
N SER A 812 -20.78 -42.30 3.97
CA SER A 812 -19.71 -42.36 2.96
C SER A 812 -19.03 -40.99 2.84
N ARG A 813 -17.77 -40.97 2.39
CA ARG A 813 -17.00 -39.74 2.17
C ARG A 813 -15.89 -39.93 1.15
N ASP A 814 -15.53 -38.85 0.49
CA ASP A 814 -14.33 -38.70 -0.33
C ASP A 814 -13.73 -37.28 -0.17
N THR A 815 -12.74 -36.93 -0.99
CA THR A 815 -12.03 -35.64 -0.93
C THR A 815 -12.85 -34.43 -1.42
N THR A 816 -14.12 -34.64 -1.77
CA THR A 816 -15.01 -33.62 -2.37
C THR A 816 -16.40 -33.60 -1.75
N THR A 817 -16.90 -34.72 -1.21
CA THR A 817 -18.21 -34.79 -0.54
C THR A 817 -18.20 -35.71 0.67
N VAL A 818 -19.02 -35.41 1.67
CA VAL A 818 -19.32 -36.28 2.82
C VAL A 818 -20.82 -36.46 2.95
N THR A 819 -21.27 -37.72 2.96
CA THR A 819 -22.68 -38.09 3.15
C THR A 819 -22.87 -38.64 4.56
N VAL A 820 -23.79 -38.03 5.30
CA VAL A 820 -24.11 -38.40 6.69
C VAL A 820 -25.60 -38.71 6.85
N ALA A 821 -25.93 -39.59 7.80
CA ALA A 821 -27.28 -39.68 8.33
C ALA A 821 -27.40 -38.83 9.58
N LEU A 822 -28.35 -37.89 9.58
CA LEU A 822 -28.88 -37.23 10.75
C LEU A 822 -30.03 -38.08 11.29
N GLN A 823 -29.79 -38.80 12.38
CA GLN A 823 -30.74 -39.72 13.01
C GLN A 823 -31.49 -39.04 14.17
N GLN A 824 -32.80 -39.21 14.24
CA GLN A 824 -33.57 -38.73 15.40
C GLN A 824 -33.34 -39.65 16.61
N SER A 825 -32.33 -39.31 17.41
CA SER A 825 -31.87 -40.09 18.58
C SER A 825 -32.20 -39.42 19.93
N PHE A 826 -33.02 -38.36 19.93
CA PHE A 826 -33.38 -37.61 21.14
C PHE A 826 -34.50 -38.28 21.95
N THR A 827 -35.40 -38.99 21.28
CA THR A 827 -36.49 -39.73 21.94
C THR A 827 -36.96 -40.93 21.09
N ALA A 828 -37.57 -41.93 21.73
CA ALA A 828 -38.18 -43.07 21.06
C ALA A 828 -39.61 -42.79 20.51
N SER A 829 -40.08 -41.55 20.65
CA SER A 829 -41.31 -41.02 20.06
C SER A 829 -40.97 -40.10 18.88
N SER A 830 -41.97 -39.58 18.18
CA SER A 830 -41.74 -38.53 17.18
C SER A 830 -41.29 -37.21 17.81
N ILE A 831 -40.50 -36.44 17.06
CA ILE A 831 -40.26 -35.01 17.29
C ILE A 831 -41.08 -34.20 16.29
N ASP A 832 -41.66 -33.09 16.73
CA ASP A 832 -42.54 -32.28 15.88
C ASP A 832 -41.81 -31.71 14.65
N TYR A 833 -40.59 -31.17 14.79
CA TYR A 833 -39.81 -30.60 13.68
C TYR A 833 -38.29 -30.77 13.82
N ILE A 834 -37.61 -31.10 12.70
CA ILE A 834 -36.15 -30.97 12.55
C ILE A 834 -35.87 -30.09 11.33
N PHE A 835 -35.05 -29.06 11.52
CA PHE A 835 -34.55 -28.20 10.44
C PHE A 835 -33.06 -28.42 10.29
N TYR A 836 -32.53 -28.44 9.07
CA TYR A 836 -31.09 -28.58 8.86
C TYR A 836 -30.63 -27.82 7.62
N GLN A 837 -29.43 -27.25 7.70
CA GLN A 837 -28.76 -26.58 6.59
C GLN A 837 -27.29 -27.00 6.51
N TYR A 838 -26.81 -27.05 5.28
CA TYR A 838 -25.45 -27.45 4.93
C TYR A 838 -25.15 -26.91 3.53
N GLN A 839 -23.87 -26.88 3.19
CA GLN A 839 -23.44 -26.45 1.86
C GLN A 839 -23.74 -27.55 0.84
N VAL A 840 -24.63 -27.23 -0.11
CA VAL A 840 -24.96 -28.11 -1.25
C VAL A 840 -23.94 -27.93 -2.36
N ASN A 841 -23.33 -26.74 -2.44
CA ASN A 841 -22.09 -26.47 -3.17
C ASN A 841 -21.39 -25.21 -2.58
N VAL A 842 -20.21 -24.87 -3.12
CA VAL A 842 -19.38 -23.71 -2.73
C VAL A 842 -20.04 -22.32 -2.80
N PHE A 843 -21.23 -22.19 -3.37
CA PHE A 843 -21.97 -20.92 -3.50
C PHE A 843 -23.39 -20.97 -2.93
N ASP A 844 -23.96 -22.16 -2.70
CA ASP A 844 -25.33 -22.38 -2.24
C ASP A 844 -25.36 -23.15 -0.91
N GLU A 845 -25.74 -22.46 0.17
CA GLU A 845 -26.20 -23.08 1.41
C GLU A 845 -27.73 -23.07 1.45
N LYS A 846 -28.34 -24.22 1.76
CA LYS A 846 -29.80 -24.35 1.74
C LYS A 846 -30.32 -25.07 2.97
N CYS A 847 -31.36 -24.49 3.57
CA CYS A 847 -32.05 -25.07 4.72
C CYS A 847 -33.28 -25.89 4.29
N TYR A 848 -33.52 -26.97 5.02
CA TYR A 848 -34.59 -27.93 4.82
C TYR A 848 -35.34 -28.15 6.15
N GLU A 849 -36.61 -28.57 6.05
CA GLU A 849 -37.53 -28.80 7.15
C GLU A 849 -38.13 -30.20 7.00
N GLU A 850 -38.14 -30.98 8.08
CA GLU A 850 -38.81 -32.28 8.18
C GLU A 850 -39.77 -32.25 9.39
N GLU A 851 -41.04 -32.55 9.14
CA GLU A 851 -42.11 -32.55 10.16
C GLU A 851 -42.42 -33.97 10.67
N ASN A 852 -42.70 -34.13 11.97
CA ASN A 852 -43.14 -35.38 12.61
C ASN A 852 -42.16 -36.56 12.47
N VAL A 853 -40.85 -36.31 12.61
CA VAL A 853 -39.78 -37.32 12.45
C VAL A 853 -39.85 -38.37 13.55
N GLU A 854 -40.09 -39.66 13.23
CA GLU A 854 -40.23 -40.73 14.23
C GLU A 854 -38.88 -41.09 14.89
N GLY A 855 -38.93 -41.58 16.13
CA GLY A 855 -37.74 -41.91 16.90
C GLY A 855 -36.92 -43.05 16.27
N GLY A 856 -35.71 -42.73 15.83
CA GLY A 856 -34.81 -43.63 15.10
C GLY A 856 -34.82 -43.47 13.58
N ASP A 857 -35.66 -42.60 13.00
CA ASP A 857 -35.62 -42.28 11.57
C ASP A 857 -34.32 -41.56 11.18
N ASP A 858 -33.88 -41.78 9.94
CA ASP A 858 -32.64 -41.28 9.36
C ASP A 858 -32.90 -40.32 8.20
N ILE A 859 -32.31 -39.13 8.25
CA ILE A 859 -32.30 -38.15 7.16
C ILE A 859 -30.90 -38.18 6.51
N GLU A 860 -30.82 -38.60 5.25
CA GLU A 860 -29.54 -38.71 4.51
C GLU A 860 -29.17 -37.37 3.84
N ILE A 861 -27.95 -36.89 4.12
CA ILE A 861 -27.48 -35.55 3.80
C ILE A 861 -26.09 -35.64 3.16
N THR A 862 -25.96 -35.27 1.87
CA THR A 862 -24.67 -35.16 1.17
C THR A 862 -24.19 -33.72 1.15
N ILE A 863 -23.08 -33.44 1.83
CA ILE A 863 -22.46 -32.12 1.98
C ILE A 863 -21.25 -32.03 1.05
N GLU A 864 -21.10 -30.94 0.29
CA GLU A 864 -19.87 -30.69 -0.47
C GLU A 864 -18.78 -30.17 0.48
N CYS A 865 -17.58 -30.70 0.33
CA CYS A 865 -16.45 -30.44 1.21
C CYS A 865 -15.66 -29.22 0.73
N ILE A 866 -15.28 -28.35 1.66
CA ILE A 866 -14.54 -27.13 1.34
C ILE A 866 -13.15 -27.53 0.82
N ASN A 867 -12.90 -27.28 -0.47
CA ASN A 867 -11.76 -27.87 -1.20
C ASN A 867 -10.39 -27.63 -0.54
N THR A 868 -10.18 -26.46 0.09
CA THR A 868 -8.91 -26.08 0.75
C THR A 868 -8.72 -26.67 2.16
N SER A 869 -9.80 -27.07 2.85
CA SER A 869 -9.75 -27.55 4.24
C SER A 869 -10.28 -28.98 4.45
N GLN A 870 -10.92 -29.60 3.44
CA GLN A 870 -11.39 -30.99 3.44
C GLN A 870 -12.39 -31.32 4.58
N ILE A 871 -13.19 -30.32 4.98
CA ILE A 871 -14.28 -30.45 5.95
C ILE A 871 -15.63 -30.10 5.33
N GLY A 872 -16.68 -30.75 5.82
CA GLY A 872 -18.08 -30.42 5.58
C GLY A 872 -18.73 -29.89 6.87
N LEU A 873 -19.71 -29.00 6.73
CA LEU A 873 -20.34 -28.29 7.83
C LEU A 873 -21.86 -28.53 7.83
N LEU A 874 -22.42 -28.93 8.97
CA LEU A 874 -23.84 -29.20 9.16
C LEU A 874 -24.38 -28.44 10.38
N GLU A 875 -25.37 -27.58 10.16
CA GLU A 875 -26.20 -27.01 11.22
C GLU A 875 -27.58 -27.65 11.24
N PHE A 876 -28.09 -28.01 12.41
CA PHE A 876 -29.47 -28.44 12.55
C PHE A 876 -30.12 -27.96 13.85
N TRP A 877 -31.44 -27.79 13.80
CA TRP A 877 -32.30 -27.39 14.90
C TRP A 877 -33.33 -28.48 15.15
N VAL A 878 -33.63 -28.69 16.43
CA VAL A 878 -34.69 -29.58 16.90
C VAL A 878 -35.72 -28.71 17.62
N ALA A 879 -36.98 -28.80 17.21
CA ALA A 879 -38.10 -28.06 17.82
C ALA A 879 -39.26 -29.01 18.11
N ASP A 880 -39.76 -28.99 19.35
CA ASP A 880 -40.71 -29.98 19.87
C ASP A 880 -41.56 -29.37 20.99
N ASP A 881 -42.87 -29.66 21.04
CA ASP A 881 -43.76 -29.13 22.09
C ASP A 881 -43.23 -29.54 23.47
N ILE A 882 -43.01 -28.56 24.36
CA ILE A 882 -42.48 -28.79 25.71
C ILE A 882 -43.25 -29.85 26.54
N LYS A 883 -44.51 -30.14 26.19
CA LYS A 883 -45.30 -31.22 26.81
C LYS A 883 -44.77 -32.62 26.50
N ASN A 884 -44.06 -32.80 25.39
CA ASN A 884 -43.40 -34.06 25.00
C ASN A 884 -42.18 -34.34 25.90
N GLY A 885 -41.61 -33.30 26.52
CA GLY A 885 -40.58 -33.41 27.55
C GLY A 885 -39.17 -33.71 27.03
N VAL A 886 -38.95 -33.59 25.72
CA VAL A 886 -37.63 -33.74 25.08
C VAL A 886 -36.80 -32.47 25.25
N LEU A 887 -37.41 -31.31 24.97
CA LEU A 887 -36.81 -29.98 25.10
C LEU A 887 -37.37 -29.21 26.30
N SER A 888 -36.67 -28.17 26.75
CA SER A 888 -37.00 -27.37 27.93
C SER A 888 -37.16 -25.87 27.62
N GLU A 889 -37.73 -25.06 28.53
CA GLU A 889 -37.86 -23.60 28.33
C GLU A 889 -36.51 -22.86 28.14
N ASN A 890 -35.39 -23.50 28.49
CA ASN A 890 -34.04 -22.95 28.29
C ASN A 890 -33.45 -23.32 26.91
N ASP A 891 -34.10 -24.21 26.17
CA ASP A 891 -33.82 -24.46 24.75
C ASP A 891 -34.57 -23.39 23.95
N ASN A 892 -33.91 -22.26 23.73
CA ASN A 892 -34.49 -21.05 23.11
C ASN A 892 -33.71 -20.57 21.87
N ALA A 893 -33.07 -21.50 21.16
CA ALA A 893 -32.40 -21.22 19.89
C ALA A 893 -33.41 -20.65 18.87
N ILE A 894 -32.90 -19.84 17.94
CA ILE A 894 -33.73 -19.23 16.90
C ILE A 894 -33.46 -19.97 15.60
N ILE A 895 -34.52 -20.55 15.02
CA ILE A 895 -34.47 -21.15 13.68
C ILE A 895 -34.39 -20.00 12.66
N PRO A 896 -33.44 -20.02 11.71
CA PRO A 896 -33.30 -18.98 10.70
C PRO A 896 -34.58 -18.81 9.86
N LYS A 897 -34.94 -17.57 9.52
CA LYS A 897 -36.14 -17.28 8.71
C LYS A 897 -36.09 -17.91 7.30
N CYS A 898 -34.90 -18.17 6.78
CA CYS A 898 -34.68 -18.87 5.51
C CYS A 898 -35.00 -20.38 5.56
N CYS A 899 -35.09 -20.98 6.75
CA CYS A 899 -35.62 -22.33 6.95
C CYS A 899 -37.16 -22.40 6.94
N HIS A 900 -37.84 -21.27 6.69
CA HIS A 900 -39.31 -21.14 6.70
C HIS A 900 -40.05 -21.68 7.96
N PRO A 901 -39.56 -21.44 9.20
CA PRO A 901 -40.14 -22.00 10.43
C PRO A 901 -41.51 -21.41 10.84
N ASP A 902 -42.25 -20.81 9.90
CA ASP A 902 -43.56 -20.17 10.11
C ASP A 902 -44.66 -21.18 10.51
N GLY A 903 -44.41 -22.48 10.29
CA GLY A 903 -45.25 -23.58 10.79
C GLY A 903 -45.08 -23.86 12.31
N VAL A 904 -43.92 -23.52 12.89
CA VAL A 904 -43.60 -23.83 14.29
C VAL A 904 -44.40 -22.93 15.24
N PRO A 905 -45.19 -23.48 16.18
CA PRO A 905 -45.98 -22.68 17.11
C PRO A 905 -45.13 -21.72 17.96
N LYS A 906 -45.62 -20.48 18.15
CA LYS A 906 -44.89 -19.46 18.95
C LYS A 906 -44.74 -19.90 20.40
N GLY A 907 -43.50 -20.07 20.83
CA GLY A 907 -43.13 -20.50 22.19
C GLY A 907 -42.78 -21.98 22.30
N THR A 908 -42.79 -22.74 21.20
CA THR A 908 -42.16 -24.07 21.14
C THR A 908 -40.65 -23.93 21.40
N PRO A 909 -40.07 -24.69 22.34
CA PRO A 909 -38.62 -24.73 22.55
C PRO A 909 -37.85 -25.22 21.32
N VAL A 910 -36.62 -24.74 21.18
CA VAL A 910 -35.71 -25.11 20.08
C VAL A 910 -34.28 -25.18 20.60
N THR A 911 -33.54 -26.21 20.20
CA THR A 911 -32.09 -26.32 20.41
C THR A 911 -31.38 -26.40 19.06
N LYS A 912 -30.17 -25.84 18.95
CA LYS A 912 -29.35 -25.84 17.73
C LYS A 912 -28.01 -26.54 17.96
N TYR A 913 -27.61 -27.40 17.02
CA TYR A 913 -26.28 -28.01 16.97
C TYR A 913 -25.57 -27.59 15.68
N PHE A 914 -24.29 -27.25 15.77
CA PHE A 914 -23.41 -26.98 14.63
C PHE A 914 -22.20 -27.91 14.69
N ILE A 915 -21.99 -28.67 13.61
CA ILE A 915 -21.12 -29.83 13.57
C ILE A 915 -20.15 -29.72 12.39
N GLU A 916 -18.86 -29.96 12.67
CA GLU A 916 -17.81 -30.16 11.68
C GLU A 916 -17.70 -31.66 11.38
N ILE A 917 -17.55 -32.01 10.09
CA ILE A 917 -17.48 -33.38 9.63
C ILE A 917 -16.28 -33.51 8.68
N LYS A 918 -15.29 -34.33 9.04
CA LYS A 918 -14.07 -34.50 8.25
C LYS A 918 -14.31 -35.39 7.03
N CYS A 919 -14.11 -34.83 5.84
CA CYS A 919 -14.33 -35.52 4.57
C CYS A 919 -13.21 -36.50 4.23
N VAL A 920 -11.99 -36.18 4.68
CA VAL A 920 -10.86 -37.11 4.70
C VAL A 920 -10.51 -37.37 6.16
N THR A 921 -10.48 -38.64 6.57
CA THR A 921 -10.03 -38.99 7.91
C THR A 921 -8.52 -38.82 8.03
N GLU A 922 -8.08 -38.33 9.19
CA GLU A 922 -6.65 -38.15 9.48
C GLU A 922 -5.96 -39.47 9.92
N CYS A 923 -6.72 -40.58 10.01
CA CYS A 923 -6.20 -41.88 10.41
C CYS A 923 -6.27 -42.94 9.30
N PRO A 924 -5.22 -43.76 9.14
CA PRO A 924 -5.20 -44.81 8.12
C PRO A 924 -6.20 -45.92 8.44
N GLU A 925 -6.94 -46.39 7.43
CA GLU A 925 -7.87 -47.52 7.56
C GLU A 925 -7.13 -48.77 8.07
N VAL A 926 -7.56 -49.28 9.24
CA VAL A 926 -7.07 -50.54 9.78
C VAL A 926 -7.79 -51.69 9.06
N TYR A 927 -7.14 -52.25 8.05
CA TYR A 927 -7.57 -53.49 7.42
C TYR A 927 -7.26 -54.69 8.35
N GLU A 928 -8.30 -55.42 8.79
CA GLU A 928 -8.18 -56.69 9.54
C GLU A 928 -7.61 -57.86 8.70
#